data_AF-A0A7C5GT74-F1
#
_entry.id   AF-A0A7C5GT74-F1
#
_cell.length_a   1.000
_cell.length_b   1.000
_cell.length_c   1.000
_cell.angle_alpha   90.00
_cell.angle_beta   90.00
_cell.angle_gamma   90.00
#
_symmetry.space_group_name_H-M   'P 1'
#
loop_
_entity.id
_entity.type
_entity.pdbx_description
1 polymer ?
#
loop_
_entity_poly.entity_id
_entity_poly.type
_entity_poly.pdbx_seq_one_letter_code
_entity_poly.pdbx_strand_id
1 'polypeptide(L)'
;MEMEEEEKRKLLEEAAGFREKGYDTSSLEEKIGERLDTFRNLQQQFINAITRMEQIKDEVASLDRRDLSKEIDSLKEGMSDPFSLLEYEKELSALKEKIKALEEKREAIKGELEELGKEGFKVDVMEGMMDLPMEKLSSEFETFKEKISKLRELKYVIDEMDHRWLEKEFEELEKLTSDTAMIEKIEETISSLNKRIEARERKRAKIRNDMEEWEKEGFRMDALKEAIEKDEETFSSVHEDMMERVKKARKIREKMNKMNMKFFPAEAREIKEQLKDPMSVEKVSEEFEALRERVSKDWDKRNKLGSRLDELKEKGWKIGELEKLMEESPSLIDDRLSEMDEMLSRLQGAIDDMDTWDALESNWLSEEINEIRTRLMNVEERDAALAAYNDLKGRIQRNAERRKEIRAALEEWNEKGYITRGVKEKLEAAMSDLEPTFTDLEERVRKLEELQKRFDSLKIDHFRAEAEEIEFKLNDPYLIAEIEKEIEQLEEKIRRDEEKRDEFRKRILDYVDEGFQGAKKLEKVMGEDISIIELEFRNFEKEVNLFRKYMNSTGYTFPTGEEKEKEKKSKDDESTKEKKQKKKGEKTQEASPEEGQVFDNFIVDGTNEVAHKAAWDVSENPGEAYNPLLILGDEGVGKTHLAKAIVSRLSSERPNLKILFLTGREFLEKMKEHRENDKMEDFRDLFRNSDVLVMDDLEDLRDSEDGQDMFINLMNGFLDSGKQVVMAAKREVKSIIKLSEQIRTRLDKGVSVDLVGTTPELNRKLVSFYGKDSLPKDVADYFSENISGSIENVKDAVSSFLEGSKEKGKDPLELAKEIVDRISGDPGSRKLEEALRNTLKTMDEMNGKEVVVCTNCGAEIPADSTQCPECGALFEDVEMKECPKCGELVELDAEKCPKCGADL
;
A
#
# COMPACT_ATOMS: atom_id res chain seq x y z
N MET A 1 24.24 17.00 181.21
CA MET A 1 25.30 16.06 180.81
C MET A 1 24.72 14.71 180.42
N GLU A 2 24.30 13.80 181.32
CA GLU A 2 23.77 12.48 180.90
C GLU A 2 22.54 12.58 179.96
N MET A 3 21.61 13.52 180.20
CA MET A 3 20.49 13.77 179.26
C MET A 3 20.94 14.29 177.87
N GLU A 4 22.04 15.05 177.80
CA GLU A 4 22.52 15.61 176.53
C GLU A 4 23.25 14.56 175.68
N GLU A 5 23.94 13.60 176.30
CA GLU A 5 24.60 12.51 175.57
C GLU A 5 23.58 11.50 175.00
N GLU A 6 22.50 11.19 175.73
CA GLU A 6 21.43 10.29 175.24
C GLU A 6 20.69 10.91 174.04
N GLU A 7 20.45 12.23 174.06
CA GLU A 7 19.84 12.94 172.93
C GLU A 7 20.75 12.94 171.71
N LYS A 8 22.06 13.19 171.87
CA LYS A 8 23.03 13.11 170.77
C LYS A 8 23.10 11.70 170.14
N ARG A 9 22.93 10.64 170.94
CA ARG A 9 22.93 9.26 170.43
C ARG A 9 21.72 8.97 169.54
N LYS A 10 20.54 9.47 169.90
CA LYS A 10 19.34 9.35 169.05
C LYS A 10 19.49 10.08 167.71
N LEU A 11 20.08 11.27 167.72
CA LEU A 11 20.28 12.03 166.49
C LEU A 11 21.33 11.37 165.57
N LEU A 12 22.26 10.58 166.12
CA LEU A 12 23.20 9.76 165.35
C LEU A 12 22.55 8.54 164.70
N GLU A 13 21.60 7.90 165.36
CA GLU A 13 20.80 6.83 164.74
C GLU A 13 19.99 7.35 163.55
N GLU A 14 19.45 8.57 163.62
CA GLU A 14 18.79 9.21 162.48
C GLU A 14 19.76 9.53 161.32
N ALA A 15 20.99 10.00 161.63
CA ALA A 15 22.02 10.23 160.62
C ALA A 15 22.44 8.93 159.90
N ALA A 16 22.55 7.82 160.64
CA ALA A 16 22.83 6.50 160.06
C ALA A 16 21.73 6.05 159.08
N GLY A 17 20.45 6.37 159.35
CA GLY A 17 19.34 6.11 158.45
C GLY A 17 19.44 6.82 157.08
N PHE A 18 20.07 8.00 157.02
CA PHE A 18 20.33 8.69 155.73
C PHE A 18 21.49 8.06 154.95
N ARG A 19 22.49 7.50 155.65
CA ARG A 19 23.61 6.78 155.04
C ARG A 19 23.14 5.50 154.33
N GLU A 20 22.21 4.75 154.93
CA GLU A 20 21.60 3.57 154.28
C GLU A 20 20.82 3.92 153.01
N LYS A 21 20.29 5.15 152.92
CA LYS A 21 19.63 5.66 151.70
C LYS A 21 20.61 6.20 150.64
N GLY A 22 21.92 6.09 150.88
CA GLY A 22 22.97 6.45 149.92
C GLY A 22 23.37 7.94 149.94
N TYR A 23 23.01 8.69 150.98
CA TYR A 23 23.44 10.09 151.15
C TYR A 23 24.72 10.18 151.99
N ASP A 24 25.62 11.09 151.61
CA ASP A 24 26.86 11.34 152.36
C ASP A 24 26.60 12.13 153.65
N THR A 25 26.78 11.47 154.80
CA THR A 25 26.51 11.99 156.15
C THR A 25 27.78 12.38 156.92
N SER A 26 28.95 12.27 156.28
CA SER A 26 30.26 12.43 156.91
C SER A 26 30.41 13.77 157.64
N SER A 27 29.94 14.86 157.03
CA SER A 27 30.00 16.20 157.62
C SER A 27 29.04 16.43 158.79
N LEU A 28 27.98 15.62 158.91
CA LEU A 28 27.08 15.66 160.06
C LEU A 28 27.72 14.99 161.27
N GLU A 29 28.36 13.84 161.06
CA GLU A 29 29.03 13.09 162.13
C GLU A 29 30.27 13.81 162.67
N GLU A 30 30.98 14.56 161.84
CA GLU A 30 32.18 15.29 162.29
C GLU A 30 31.87 16.37 163.36
N LYS A 31 30.63 16.89 163.40
CA LYS A 31 30.22 17.98 164.30
C LYS A 31 29.49 17.54 165.58
N ILE A 32 29.45 16.23 165.87
CA ILE A 32 28.80 15.65 167.08
C ILE A 32 29.29 16.30 168.39
N GLY A 33 30.55 16.75 168.42
CA GLY A 33 31.17 17.39 169.59
C GLY A 33 30.64 18.79 169.92
N GLU A 34 29.93 19.45 169.00
CA GLU A 34 29.47 20.82 169.19
C GLU A 34 28.25 20.92 170.13
N ARG A 35 27.86 22.15 170.50
CA ARG A 35 26.67 22.41 171.33
C ARG A 35 25.43 21.77 170.67
N LEU A 36 24.55 21.23 171.50
CA LEU A 36 23.39 20.46 171.03
C LEU A 36 22.46 21.27 170.10
N ASP A 37 22.36 22.58 170.32
CA ASP A 37 21.57 23.51 169.50
C ASP A 37 22.15 23.73 168.10
N THR A 38 23.49 23.83 167.96
CA THR A 38 24.15 23.97 166.66
C THR A 38 24.06 22.68 165.86
N PHE A 39 24.18 21.52 166.53
CA PHE A 39 24.03 20.22 165.88
C PHE A 39 22.60 20.01 165.35
N ARG A 40 21.56 20.31 166.13
CA ARG A 40 20.16 20.26 165.67
C ARG A 40 19.92 21.12 164.44
N ASN A 41 20.45 22.34 164.42
CA ASN A 41 20.27 23.25 163.29
C ASN A 41 20.94 22.70 162.02
N LEU A 42 22.14 22.13 162.16
CA LEU A 42 22.87 21.52 161.05
C LEU A 42 22.16 20.27 160.51
N GLN A 43 21.65 19.41 161.41
CA GLN A 43 20.82 18.26 161.06
C GLN A 43 19.54 18.68 160.33
N GLN A 44 18.86 19.72 160.79
CA GLN A 44 17.66 20.22 160.13
C GLN A 44 17.97 20.75 158.72
N GLN A 45 19.09 21.46 158.53
CA GLN A 45 19.55 21.90 157.21
C GLN A 45 19.82 20.71 156.28
N PHE A 46 20.43 19.64 156.79
CA PHE A 46 20.74 18.44 156.05
C PHE A 46 19.48 17.64 155.65
N ILE A 47 18.51 17.50 156.56
CA ILE A 47 17.21 16.86 156.27
C ILE A 47 16.46 17.65 155.19
N ASN A 48 16.45 18.98 155.30
CA ASN A 48 15.82 19.84 154.30
C ASN A 48 16.49 19.69 152.92
N ALA A 49 17.83 19.59 152.88
CA ALA A 49 18.57 19.38 151.64
C ALA A 49 18.28 18.01 150.99
N ILE A 50 18.24 16.93 151.79
CA ILE A 50 17.86 15.59 151.30
C ILE A 50 16.44 15.59 150.72
N THR A 51 15.49 16.19 151.44
CA THR A 51 14.09 16.28 150.98
C THR A 51 14.00 17.01 149.63
N ARG A 52 14.79 18.07 149.44
CA ARG A 52 14.83 18.80 148.16
C ARG A 52 15.54 18.01 147.06
N MET A 53 16.60 17.25 147.37
CA MET A 53 17.23 16.37 146.37
C MET A 53 16.30 15.25 145.91
N GLU A 54 15.47 14.67 146.79
CA GLU A 54 14.44 13.70 146.39
C GLU A 54 13.43 14.34 145.43
N GLN A 55 12.99 15.58 145.71
CA GLN A 55 12.14 16.33 144.79
C GLN A 55 12.82 16.59 143.43
N ILE A 56 14.11 16.93 143.42
CA ILE A 56 14.88 17.13 142.18
C ILE A 56 15.00 15.81 141.40
N LYS A 57 15.21 14.67 142.06
CA LYS A 57 15.23 13.35 141.41
C LYS A 57 13.89 13.00 140.77
N ASP A 58 12.78 13.32 141.43
CA ASP A 58 11.43 13.16 140.87
C ASP A 58 11.20 14.11 139.68
N GLU A 59 11.64 15.36 139.79
CA GLU A 59 11.58 16.34 138.69
C GLU A 59 12.41 15.87 137.48
N VAL A 60 13.63 15.36 137.67
CA VAL A 60 14.49 14.80 136.61
C VAL A 60 13.87 13.55 135.99
N ALA A 61 13.23 12.69 136.77
CA ALA A 61 12.55 11.50 136.27
C ALA A 61 11.32 11.83 135.40
N SER A 62 10.73 13.02 135.58
CA SER A 62 9.59 13.51 134.78
C SER A 62 9.99 14.25 133.50
N LEU A 63 11.28 14.52 133.28
CA LEU A 63 11.76 15.23 132.09
C LEU A 63 11.67 14.36 130.83
N ASP A 64 11.38 14.99 129.69
CA ASP A 64 11.38 14.34 128.38
C ASP A 64 12.78 13.83 128.01
N ARG A 65 12.87 12.54 127.69
CA ARG A 65 14.13 11.84 127.41
C ARG A 65 14.44 11.68 125.93
N ARG A 66 13.57 12.15 125.02
CA ARG A 66 13.70 11.94 123.55
C ARG A 66 15.04 12.41 122.98
N ASP A 67 15.49 13.60 123.39
CA ASP A 67 16.68 14.24 122.82
C ASP A 67 17.90 14.28 123.77
N LEU A 68 17.68 14.30 125.10
CA LEU A 68 18.74 14.53 126.11
C LEU A 68 18.91 13.37 127.11
N SER A 69 18.56 12.13 126.71
CA SER A 69 18.60 10.95 127.60
C SER A 69 19.93 10.82 128.37
N LYS A 70 21.06 11.01 127.70
CA LYS A 70 22.41 10.91 128.28
C LYS A 70 22.69 11.99 129.32
N GLU A 71 22.23 13.22 129.10
CA GLU A 71 22.45 14.35 130.01
C GLU A 71 21.56 14.22 131.27
N ILE A 72 20.34 13.72 131.11
CA ILE A 72 19.39 13.41 132.19
C ILE A 72 19.93 12.28 133.09
N ASP A 73 20.49 11.23 132.48
CA ASP A 73 21.05 10.09 133.22
C ASP A 73 22.28 10.49 134.05
N SER A 74 23.15 11.34 133.48
CA SER A 74 24.33 11.88 134.18
C SER A 74 23.95 12.68 135.43
N LEU A 75 22.91 13.51 135.35
CA LEU A 75 22.44 14.31 136.50
C LEU A 75 21.82 13.40 137.58
N LYS A 76 21.09 12.36 137.18
CA LYS A 76 20.43 11.42 138.12
C LYS A 76 21.43 10.60 138.93
N GLU A 77 22.51 10.13 138.31
CA GLU A 77 23.54 9.31 138.96
C GLU A 77 24.47 10.12 139.88
N GLY A 78 24.67 11.42 139.59
CA GLY A 78 25.56 12.29 140.35
C GLY A 78 25.02 12.83 141.68
N MET A 79 23.72 12.68 141.98
CA MET A 79 23.05 13.24 143.17
C MET A 79 23.23 12.36 144.43
N SER A 80 24.36 12.50 145.12
CA SER A 80 24.67 11.80 146.38
C SER A 80 25.01 12.72 147.55
N ASP A 81 25.50 13.94 147.29
CA ASP A 81 25.92 14.90 148.34
C ASP A 81 24.84 15.99 148.59
N PRO A 82 24.21 16.01 149.78
CA PRO A 82 23.21 17.03 150.12
C PRO A 82 23.75 18.48 150.18
N PHE A 83 25.06 18.69 150.36
CA PHE A 83 25.65 20.03 150.39
C PHE A 83 25.84 20.64 148.98
N SER A 84 25.81 19.83 147.93
CA SER A 84 25.96 20.23 146.53
C SER A 84 24.62 20.58 145.83
N LEU A 85 23.53 20.72 146.62
CA LEU A 85 22.17 20.99 146.15
C LEU A 85 22.06 22.13 145.12
N LEU A 86 22.79 23.23 145.34
CA LEU A 86 22.73 24.42 144.49
C LEU A 86 23.28 24.18 143.07
N GLU A 87 24.18 23.21 142.92
CA GLU A 87 24.81 22.86 141.64
C GLU A 87 23.85 21.96 140.82
N TYR A 88 23.22 20.98 141.48
CA TYR A 88 22.17 20.16 140.86
C TYR A 88 20.94 20.97 140.43
N GLU A 89 20.53 21.99 141.19
CA GLU A 89 19.44 22.89 140.78
C GLU A 89 19.78 23.71 139.52
N LYS A 90 21.04 24.13 139.36
CA LYS A 90 21.50 24.82 138.15
C LYS A 90 21.52 23.89 136.93
N GLU A 91 22.02 22.67 137.08
CA GLU A 91 22.04 21.68 136.00
C GLU A 91 20.63 21.27 135.58
N LEU A 92 19.72 21.07 136.54
CA LEU A 92 18.30 20.82 136.26
C LEU A 92 17.65 22.00 135.51
N SER A 93 17.94 23.24 135.92
CA SER A 93 17.42 24.43 135.22
C SER A 93 17.94 24.51 133.78
N ALA A 94 19.22 24.21 133.55
CA ALA A 94 19.82 24.20 132.22
C ALA A 94 19.21 23.10 131.33
N LEU A 95 18.95 21.91 131.87
CA LEU A 95 18.26 20.84 131.16
C LEU A 95 16.82 21.20 130.81
N LYS A 96 16.07 21.80 131.74
CA LYS A 96 14.70 22.27 131.48
C LYS A 96 14.65 23.32 130.37
N GLU A 97 15.61 24.25 130.33
CA GLU A 97 15.68 25.23 129.23
C GLU A 97 16.01 24.58 127.88
N LYS A 98 16.95 23.63 127.84
CA LYS A 98 17.25 22.89 126.59
C LYS A 98 16.06 22.09 126.09
N ILE A 99 15.34 21.39 126.98
CA ILE A 99 14.13 20.62 126.63
C ILE A 99 13.07 21.55 126.06
N LYS A 100 12.81 22.68 126.74
CA LYS A 100 11.85 23.67 126.27
C LYS A 100 12.19 24.23 124.88
N ALA A 101 13.46 24.52 124.62
CA ALA A 101 13.91 24.99 123.30
C ALA A 101 13.75 23.93 122.19
N LEU A 102 13.82 22.64 122.53
CA LEU A 102 13.57 21.55 121.58
C LEU A 102 12.06 21.33 121.35
N GLU A 103 11.24 21.46 122.39
CA GLU A 103 9.77 21.43 122.28
C GLU A 103 9.23 22.57 121.40
N GLU A 104 9.75 23.80 121.57
CA GLU A 104 9.39 24.95 120.73
C GLU A 104 9.70 24.70 119.24
N LYS A 105 10.80 24.02 118.92
CA LYS A 105 11.14 23.65 117.55
C LYS A 105 10.23 22.54 116.98
N ARG A 106 9.82 21.57 117.80
CA ARG A 106 8.83 20.54 117.40
C ARG A 106 7.47 21.15 117.09
N GLU A 107 7.01 22.07 117.93
CA GLU A 107 5.75 22.79 117.69
C GLU A 107 5.82 23.69 116.45
N ALA A 108 6.97 24.29 116.14
CA ALA A 108 7.15 25.03 114.89
C ALA A 108 6.99 24.12 113.65
N ILE A 109 7.62 22.94 113.64
CA ILE A 109 7.47 21.95 112.54
C ILE A 109 6.01 21.49 112.43
N LYS A 110 5.33 21.26 113.56
CA LYS A 110 3.91 20.89 113.60
C LYS A 110 3.01 21.98 113.03
N GLY A 111 3.26 23.25 113.38
CA GLY A 111 2.53 24.39 112.84
C GLY A 111 2.67 24.49 111.32
N GLU A 112 3.88 24.29 110.79
CA GLU A 112 4.11 24.27 109.33
C GLU A 112 3.42 23.06 108.66
N LEU A 113 3.40 21.87 109.30
CA LEU A 113 2.66 20.71 108.79
C LEU A 113 1.15 20.95 108.72
N GLU A 114 0.56 21.63 109.72
CA GLU A 114 -0.86 22.00 109.69
C GLU A 114 -1.20 22.99 108.55
N GLU A 115 -0.29 23.92 108.24
CA GLU A 115 -0.44 24.81 107.09
C GLU A 115 -0.40 24.06 105.76
N LEU A 116 0.56 23.14 105.60
CA LEU A 116 0.66 22.29 104.41
C LEU A 116 -0.56 21.36 104.24
N GLY A 117 -1.12 20.87 105.36
CA GLY A 117 -2.37 20.12 105.35
C GLY A 117 -3.58 20.96 104.87
N LYS A 118 -3.66 22.23 105.25
CA LYS A 118 -4.72 23.15 104.79
C LYS A 118 -4.61 23.49 103.29
N GLU A 119 -3.41 23.46 102.73
CA GLU A 119 -3.19 23.59 101.29
C GLU A 119 -3.62 22.34 100.50
N GLY A 120 -4.01 21.26 101.19
CA GLY A 120 -4.54 20.04 100.60
C GLY A 120 -3.50 18.93 100.38
N PHE A 121 -2.30 19.06 100.93
CA PHE A 121 -1.28 17.99 100.89
C PHE A 121 -1.49 16.98 102.02
N LYS A 122 -1.27 15.69 101.73
CA LYS A 122 -1.28 14.65 102.76
C LYS A 122 -0.03 14.75 103.63
N VAL A 123 -0.22 15.06 104.91
CA VAL A 123 0.86 15.22 105.91
C VAL A 123 0.98 14.04 106.88
N ASP A 124 0.08 13.05 106.79
CA ASP A 124 -0.02 11.87 107.67
C ASP A 124 1.34 11.16 107.88
N VAL A 125 2.17 11.10 106.84
CA VAL A 125 3.49 10.46 106.87
C VAL A 125 4.46 11.19 107.79
N MET A 126 4.40 12.52 107.83
CA MET A 126 5.24 13.35 108.69
C MET A 126 4.70 13.43 110.13
N GLU A 127 3.37 13.44 110.30
CA GLU A 127 2.74 13.40 111.62
C GLU A 127 3.14 12.14 112.42
N GLY A 128 3.25 11.00 111.73
CA GLY A 128 3.72 9.74 112.33
C GLY A 128 5.21 9.72 112.75
N MET A 129 6.00 10.72 112.35
CA MET A 129 7.44 10.82 112.63
C MET A 129 7.78 11.81 113.75
N MET A 130 6.78 12.47 114.35
CA MET A 130 6.93 13.52 115.37
C MET A 130 7.65 13.08 116.66
N ASP A 131 7.76 11.77 116.90
CA ASP A 131 8.46 11.19 118.06
C ASP A 131 9.96 10.93 117.85
N LEU A 132 10.48 11.15 116.63
CA LEU A 132 11.91 10.98 116.34
C LEU A 132 12.78 12.05 117.02
N PRO A 133 14.07 11.79 117.28
CA PRO A 133 15.01 12.82 117.73
C PRO A 133 15.07 14.02 116.77
N MET A 134 15.25 15.23 117.30
CA MET A 134 15.10 16.48 116.55
C MET A 134 16.00 16.60 115.31
N GLU A 135 17.23 16.06 115.36
CA GLU A 135 18.13 16.06 114.20
C GLU A 135 17.55 15.28 113.01
N LYS A 136 16.93 14.13 113.26
CA LYS A 136 16.31 13.29 112.22
C LYS A 136 14.98 13.87 111.75
N LEU A 137 14.18 14.39 112.68
CA LEU A 137 12.89 15.02 112.33
C LEU A 137 13.10 16.20 111.38
N SER A 138 14.11 17.03 111.64
CA SER A 138 14.42 18.19 110.78
C SER A 138 14.87 17.78 109.38
N SER A 139 15.67 16.73 109.21
CA SER A 139 16.13 16.29 107.89
C SER A 139 15.01 15.67 107.05
N GLU A 140 14.14 14.87 107.66
CA GLU A 140 12.98 14.29 106.97
C GLU A 140 11.97 15.38 106.57
N PHE A 141 11.79 16.39 107.43
CA PHE A 141 10.89 17.50 107.14
C PHE A 141 11.37 18.38 105.97
N GLU A 142 12.67 18.67 105.87
CA GLU A 142 13.22 19.37 104.70
C GLU A 142 13.07 18.55 103.41
N THR A 143 13.30 17.23 103.48
CA THR A 143 13.07 16.32 102.34
C THR A 143 11.59 16.32 101.92
N PHE A 144 10.67 16.40 102.87
CA PHE A 144 9.23 16.50 102.61
C PHE A 144 8.86 17.84 101.95
N LYS A 145 9.43 18.95 102.41
CA LYS A 145 9.24 20.28 101.78
C LYS A 145 9.71 20.29 100.32
N GLU A 146 10.85 19.69 100.02
CA GLU A 146 11.35 19.57 98.64
C GLU A 146 10.35 18.80 97.75
N LYS A 147 9.77 17.71 98.26
CA LYS A 147 8.74 16.94 97.53
C LYS A 147 7.46 17.75 97.30
N ILE A 148 7.02 18.55 98.28
CA ILE A 148 5.86 19.44 98.12
C ILE A 148 6.14 20.54 97.09
N SER A 149 7.35 21.11 97.07
CA SER A 149 7.73 22.10 96.05
C SER A 149 7.60 21.53 94.65
N LYS A 150 8.05 20.28 94.42
CA LYS A 150 7.89 19.58 93.14
C LYS A 150 6.42 19.34 92.76
N LEU A 151 5.57 18.98 93.71
CA LEU A 151 4.13 18.83 93.43
C LEU A 151 3.47 20.15 93.01
N ARG A 152 3.87 21.28 93.61
CA ARG A 152 3.37 22.60 93.20
C ARG A 152 3.77 22.93 91.76
N GLU A 153 5.00 22.63 91.35
CA GLU A 153 5.45 22.79 89.97
C GLU A 153 4.67 21.90 88.99
N LEU A 154 4.45 20.62 89.34
CA LEU A 154 3.68 19.70 88.50
C LEU A 154 2.21 20.12 88.37
N LYS A 155 1.60 20.67 89.42
CA LYS A 155 0.24 21.20 89.37
C LYS A 155 0.11 22.38 88.41
N TYR A 156 1.09 23.29 88.40
CA TYR A 156 1.14 24.40 87.44
C TYR A 156 1.23 23.89 85.99
N VAL A 157 2.06 22.87 85.74
CA VAL A 157 2.19 22.26 84.40
C VAL A 157 0.86 21.65 83.95
N ILE A 158 0.13 20.98 84.84
CA ILE A 158 -1.19 20.41 84.53
C ILE A 158 -2.19 21.53 84.15
N ASP A 159 -2.23 22.63 84.89
CA ASP A 159 -3.17 23.74 84.65
C ASP A 159 -2.95 24.44 83.30
N GLU A 160 -1.70 24.50 82.79
CA GLU A 160 -1.40 25.10 81.48
C GLU A 160 -1.71 24.18 80.28
N MET A 161 -1.95 22.89 80.50
CA MET A 161 -2.22 21.94 79.40
C MET A 161 -3.64 22.10 78.83
N ASP A 162 -3.79 21.91 77.51
CA ASP A 162 -5.10 21.97 76.83
C ASP A 162 -5.98 20.77 77.21
N HIS A 163 -6.87 20.98 78.18
CA HIS A 163 -7.71 19.97 78.82
C HIS A 163 -9.05 19.70 78.09
N ARG A 164 -9.36 20.45 77.01
CA ARG A 164 -10.70 20.44 76.35
C ARG A 164 -11.17 19.09 75.80
N TRP A 165 -10.30 18.08 75.75
CA TRP A 165 -10.58 16.77 75.15
C TRP A 165 -10.05 15.59 75.97
N LEU A 166 -9.60 15.83 77.20
CA LEU A 166 -9.03 14.84 78.12
C LEU A 166 -9.60 14.97 79.55
N GLU A 167 -10.86 15.41 79.67
CA GLU A 167 -11.49 15.73 80.97
C GLU A 167 -11.34 14.60 82.00
N LYS A 168 -11.47 13.34 81.58
CA LYS A 168 -11.36 12.17 82.47
C LYS A 168 -9.94 11.93 82.98
N GLU A 169 -8.94 12.02 82.11
CA GLU A 169 -7.54 11.83 82.49
C GLU A 169 -6.99 12.99 83.34
N PHE A 170 -7.49 14.21 83.13
CA PHE A 170 -7.16 15.37 83.96
C PHE A 170 -7.81 15.29 85.36
N GLU A 171 -9.08 14.87 85.46
CA GLU A 171 -9.74 14.63 86.75
C GLU A 171 -9.03 13.55 87.60
N GLU A 172 -8.43 12.55 86.96
CA GLU A 172 -7.63 11.52 87.65
C GLU A 172 -6.27 12.05 88.11
N LEU A 173 -5.63 12.92 87.31
CA LEU A 173 -4.37 13.58 87.67
C LEU A 173 -4.52 14.54 88.85
N GLU A 174 -5.56 15.39 88.84
CA GLU A 174 -5.82 16.35 89.93
C GLU A 174 -5.93 15.66 91.29
N LYS A 175 -6.60 14.49 91.35
CA LYS A 175 -6.75 13.72 92.60
C LYS A 175 -5.42 13.22 93.16
N LEU A 176 -4.45 12.92 92.29
CA LEU A 176 -3.14 12.41 92.67
C LEU A 176 -2.18 13.52 93.15
N THR A 177 -2.39 14.78 92.75
CA THR A 177 -1.51 15.93 93.09
C THR A 177 -1.44 16.29 94.58
N SER A 178 -2.27 15.67 95.42
CA SER A 178 -2.29 15.87 96.88
C SER A 178 -1.31 14.96 97.64
N ASP A 179 -0.72 13.96 96.98
CA ASP A 179 0.05 12.90 97.61
C ASP A 179 1.52 12.91 97.17
N THR A 180 2.44 13.16 98.10
CA THR A 180 3.90 13.20 97.83
C THR A 180 4.48 11.85 97.42
N ALA A 181 3.78 10.74 97.66
CA ALA A 181 4.21 9.41 97.19
C ALA A 181 3.88 9.15 95.72
N MET A 182 3.01 9.95 95.11
CA MET A 182 2.52 9.75 93.73
C MET A 182 3.27 10.57 92.68
N ILE A 183 4.29 11.34 93.06
CA ILE A 183 5.05 12.24 92.19
C ILE A 183 5.54 11.54 90.92
N GLU A 184 6.19 10.38 91.03
CA GLU A 184 6.72 9.63 89.88
C GLU A 184 5.59 9.21 88.90
N LYS A 185 4.44 8.77 89.43
CA LYS A 185 3.28 8.37 88.62
C LYS A 185 2.64 9.56 87.91
N ILE A 186 2.61 10.73 88.55
CA ILE A 186 2.12 11.99 87.96
C ILE A 186 3.04 12.40 86.80
N GLU A 187 4.35 12.38 86.99
CA GLU A 187 5.34 12.71 85.95
C GLU A 187 5.24 11.77 84.74
N GLU A 188 5.10 10.46 84.96
CA GLU A 188 4.90 9.49 83.88
C GLU A 188 3.61 9.76 83.09
N THR A 189 2.52 10.06 83.80
CA THR A 189 1.22 10.33 83.19
C THR A 189 1.25 11.63 82.39
N ILE A 190 1.80 12.71 82.94
CA ILE A 190 2.01 13.99 82.22
C ILE A 190 2.87 13.77 80.98
N SER A 191 3.97 13.01 81.08
CA SER A 191 4.83 12.69 79.93
C SER A 191 4.05 11.95 78.83
N SER A 192 3.19 11.00 79.20
CA SER A 192 2.35 10.26 78.25
C SER A 192 1.31 11.15 77.56
N LEU A 193 0.68 12.07 78.30
CA LEU A 193 -0.31 13.00 77.77
C LEU A 193 0.35 14.05 76.87
N ASN A 194 1.49 14.61 77.26
CA ASN A 194 2.27 15.53 76.41
C ASN A 194 2.67 14.87 75.09
N LYS A 195 3.11 13.61 75.10
CA LYS A 195 3.39 12.87 73.86
C LYS A 195 2.15 12.73 72.96
N ARG A 196 0.96 12.52 73.54
CA ARG A 196 -0.32 12.44 72.78
C ARG A 196 -0.72 13.80 72.22
N ILE A 197 -0.61 14.88 72.99
CA ILE A 197 -0.89 16.26 72.57
C ILE A 197 0.04 16.65 71.43
N GLU A 198 1.36 16.49 71.61
CA GLU A 198 2.36 16.78 70.58
C GLU A 198 2.12 15.97 69.30
N ALA A 199 1.77 14.68 69.41
CA ALA A 199 1.47 13.84 68.23
C ALA A 199 0.26 14.38 67.45
N ARG A 200 -0.79 14.82 68.14
CA ARG A 200 -2.00 15.41 67.54
C ARG A 200 -1.71 16.76 66.88
N GLU A 201 -0.94 17.63 67.54
CA GLU A 201 -0.53 18.91 66.98
C GLU A 201 0.36 18.74 65.74
N ARG A 202 1.31 17.80 65.77
CA ARG A 202 2.16 17.48 64.61
C ARG A 202 1.32 17.02 63.42
N LYS A 203 0.29 16.18 63.63
CA LYS A 203 -0.63 15.77 62.56
C LYS A 203 -1.43 16.97 62.00
N ARG A 204 -2.00 17.80 62.87
CA ARG A 204 -2.76 19.00 62.45
C ARG A 204 -1.87 20.02 61.72
N ALA A 205 -0.63 20.19 62.15
CA ALA A 205 0.36 21.04 61.49
C ALA A 205 0.71 20.51 60.10
N LYS A 206 0.91 19.19 59.96
CA LYS A 206 1.14 18.55 58.66
C LYS A 206 -0.02 18.77 57.69
N ILE A 207 -1.26 18.54 58.16
CA ILE A 207 -2.45 18.75 57.33
C ILE A 207 -2.62 20.22 56.96
N ARG A 208 -2.32 21.16 57.88
CA ARG A 208 -2.36 22.60 57.58
C ARG A 208 -1.33 22.99 56.51
N ASN A 209 -0.14 22.42 56.53
CA ASN A 209 0.85 22.62 55.48
C ASN A 209 0.35 22.10 54.12
N ASP A 210 -0.26 20.92 54.10
CA ASP A 210 -0.87 20.36 52.88
C ASP A 210 -2.00 21.29 52.37
N MET A 211 -2.80 21.86 53.26
CA MET A 211 -3.85 22.83 52.90
C MET A 211 -3.28 24.10 52.27
N GLU A 212 -2.22 24.67 52.85
CA GLU A 212 -1.54 25.84 52.28
C GLU A 212 -0.91 25.55 50.91
N GLU A 213 -0.37 24.35 50.72
CA GLU A 213 0.17 23.90 49.43
C GLU A 213 -0.94 23.82 48.38
N TRP A 214 -2.07 23.18 48.68
CA TRP A 214 -3.16 23.03 47.72
C TRP A 214 -3.88 24.34 47.41
N GLU A 215 -3.98 25.26 48.36
CA GLU A 215 -4.55 26.59 48.14
C GLU A 215 -3.65 27.43 47.20
N LYS A 216 -2.31 27.31 47.32
CA LYS A 216 -1.35 27.91 46.36
C LYS A 216 -1.48 27.34 44.96
N GLU A 217 -1.86 26.07 44.84
CA GLU A 217 -2.15 25.41 43.55
C GLU A 217 -3.53 25.74 42.99
N GLY A 218 -4.31 26.55 43.71
CA GLY A 218 -5.62 27.04 43.30
C GLY A 218 -6.77 26.06 43.52
N PHE A 219 -6.63 25.09 44.44
CA PHE A 219 -7.72 24.22 44.86
C PHE A 219 -8.59 24.88 45.94
N ARG A 220 -9.90 24.64 45.89
CA ARG A 220 -10.85 25.07 46.94
C ARG A 220 -10.73 24.14 48.15
N MET A 221 -10.74 24.75 49.34
CA MET A 221 -10.42 24.07 50.61
C MET A 221 -11.59 24.06 51.61
N ASP A 222 -12.79 24.44 51.17
CA ASP A 222 -13.94 24.72 52.03
C ASP A 222 -14.31 23.51 52.91
N ALA A 223 -14.31 22.30 52.33
CA ALA A 223 -14.61 21.06 53.05
C ALA A 223 -13.58 20.74 54.17
N LEU A 224 -12.30 21.01 53.95
CA LEU A 224 -11.24 20.79 54.94
C LEU A 224 -11.21 21.87 56.02
N LYS A 225 -11.52 23.13 55.64
CA LYS A 225 -11.67 24.25 56.58
C LYS A 225 -12.84 24.01 57.55
N GLU A 226 -13.93 23.39 57.09
CA GLU A 226 -15.04 23.01 57.98
C GLU A 226 -14.73 21.78 58.86
N ALA A 227 -13.92 20.83 58.36
CA ALA A 227 -13.57 19.61 59.08
C ALA A 227 -12.52 19.81 60.19
N ILE A 228 -11.66 20.83 60.11
CA ILE A 228 -10.58 21.08 61.09
C ILE A 228 -11.09 21.42 62.50
N GLU A 229 -12.32 21.94 62.57
CA GLU A 229 -13.00 22.32 63.81
C GLU A 229 -13.70 21.12 64.49
N LYS A 230 -13.77 19.96 63.81
CA LYS A 230 -14.41 18.73 64.30
C LYS A 230 -13.37 17.80 64.99
N ASP A 231 -13.78 16.57 65.31
CA ASP A 231 -12.94 15.56 65.97
C ASP A 231 -11.79 15.03 65.07
N GLU A 232 -10.80 14.34 65.66
CA GLU A 232 -9.59 13.88 64.95
C GLU A 232 -9.90 12.85 63.86
N GLU A 233 -10.89 11.98 64.09
CA GLU A 233 -11.23 10.89 63.16
C GLU A 233 -11.92 11.44 61.91
N THR A 234 -12.90 12.35 62.10
CA THR A 234 -13.57 13.05 61.01
C THR A 234 -12.56 13.85 60.18
N PHE A 235 -11.67 14.63 60.82
CA PHE A 235 -10.70 15.46 60.12
C PHE A 235 -9.65 14.64 59.34
N SER A 236 -9.14 13.55 59.91
CA SER A 236 -8.21 12.67 59.21
C SER A 236 -8.85 11.97 58.01
N SER A 237 -10.11 11.52 58.12
CA SER A 237 -10.80 10.87 56.99
C SER A 237 -11.02 11.83 55.80
N VAL A 238 -11.42 13.07 56.08
CA VAL A 238 -11.64 14.09 55.04
C VAL A 238 -10.30 14.49 54.39
N HIS A 239 -9.22 14.58 55.17
CA HIS A 239 -7.87 14.83 54.62
C HIS A 239 -7.41 13.71 53.68
N GLU A 240 -7.62 12.44 54.05
CA GLU A 240 -7.23 11.30 53.21
C GLU A 240 -8.04 11.25 51.90
N ASP A 241 -9.36 11.47 51.94
CA ASP A 241 -10.19 11.53 50.74
C ASP A 241 -9.78 12.72 49.84
N MET A 242 -9.55 13.89 50.44
CA MET A 242 -9.11 15.08 49.70
C MET A 242 -7.71 14.91 49.10
N MET A 243 -6.76 14.29 49.81
CA MET A 243 -5.43 13.92 49.29
C MET A 243 -5.57 13.11 48.01
N GLU A 244 -6.44 12.10 48.00
CA GLU A 244 -6.64 11.24 46.84
C GLU A 244 -7.27 12.01 45.66
N ARG A 245 -8.28 12.84 45.94
CA ARG A 245 -8.95 13.69 44.94
C ARG A 245 -8.01 14.72 44.32
N VAL A 246 -7.19 15.41 45.12
CA VAL A 246 -6.18 16.37 44.65
C VAL A 246 -5.14 15.67 43.78
N LYS A 247 -4.68 14.47 44.17
CA LYS A 247 -3.75 13.68 43.36
C LYS A 247 -4.34 13.29 42.01
N LYS A 248 -5.63 12.93 41.96
CA LYS A 248 -6.36 12.67 40.70
C LYS A 248 -6.46 13.94 39.86
N ALA A 249 -6.83 15.08 40.45
CA ALA A 249 -6.92 16.36 39.75
C ALA A 249 -5.57 16.80 39.14
N ARG A 250 -4.47 16.66 39.88
CA ARG A 250 -3.10 16.94 39.39
C ARG A 250 -2.76 16.10 38.16
N LYS A 251 -3.05 14.79 38.19
CA LYS A 251 -2.84 13.90 37.04
C LYS A 251 -3.65 14.32 35.82
N ILE A 252 -4.91 14.74 36.01
CA ILE A 252 -5.75 15.22 34.90
C ILE A 252 -5.17 16.52 34.32
N ARG A 253 -4.77 17.50 35.17
CA ARG A 253 -4.12 18.74 34.71
C ARG A 253 -2.85 18.47 33.91
N GLU A 254 -2.01 17.54 34.36
CA GLU A 254 -0.78 17.18 33.67
C GLU A 254 -1.04 16.55 32.30
N LYS A 255 -1.99 15.60 32.22
CA LYS A 255 -2.42 15.00 30.95
C LYS A 255 -3.01 16.06 30.01
N MET A 256 -3.84 16.96 30.52
CA MET A 256 -4.41 18.07 29.73
C MET A 256 -3.33 18.94 29.10
N ASN A 257 -2.28 19.30 29.83
CA ASN A 257 -1.21 20.16 29.32
C ASN A 257 -0.36 19.47 28.22
N LYS A 258 -0.36 18.14 28.14
CA LYS A 258 0.34 17.37 27.11
C LYS A 258 -0.47 17.17 25.83
N MET A 259 -1.78 17.45 25.85
CA MET A 259 -2.65 17.25 24.69
C MET A 259 -2.77 18.51 23.82
N ASN A 260 -2.91 18.31 22.51
CA ASN A 260 -3.19 19.39 21.58
C ASN A 260 -4.67 19.81 21.67
N MET A 261 -4.93 20.95 22.31
CA MET A 261 -6.29 21.46 22.55
C MET A 261 -6.69 22.60 21.60
N LYS A 262 -5.94 22.82 20.51
CA LYS A 262 -6.13 23.96 19.58
C LYS A 262 -7.59 24.13 19.13
N PHE A 263 -8.30 23.03 18.89
CA PHE A 263 -9.67 23.01 18.36
C PHE A 263 -10.77 22.80 19.44
N PHE A 264 -10.40 22.66 20.71
CA PHE A 264 -11.35 22.50 21.84
C PHE A 264 -11.06 23.49 22.99
N PRO A 265 -10.90 24.80 22.73
CA PRO A 265 -10.46 25.76 23.74
C PRO A 265 -11.53 26.06 24.81
N ALA A 266 -12.82 25.92 24.48
CA ALA A 266 -13.92 26.19 25.39
C ALA A 266 -14.04 25.08 26.44
N GLU A 267 -14.12 23.82 26.00
CA GLU A 267 -14.22 22.67 26.89
C GLU A 267 -12.97 22.49 27.75
N ALA A 268 -11.78 22.74 27.18
CA ALA A 268 -10.53 22.74 27.95
C ALA A 268 -10.52 23.78 29.08
N ARG A 269 -11.13 24.96 28.85
CA ARG A 269 -11.23 26.01 29.87
C ARG A 269 -12.22 25.61 30.96
N GLU A 270 -13.36 25.03 30.57
CA GLU A 270 -14.40 24.58 31.49
C GLU A 270 -13.87 23.48 32.44
N ILE A 271 -13.23 22.43 31.90
CA ILE A 271 -12.62 21.36 32.70
C ILE A 271 -11.55 21.93 33.65
N LYS A 272 -10.70 22.87 33.19
CA LYS A 272 -9.69 23.51 34.06
C LYS A 272 -10.31 24.29 35.22
N GLU A 273 -11.46 24.92 35.01
CA GLU A 273 -12.18 25.64 36.06
C GLU A 273 -12.79 24.66 37.08
N GLN A 274 -13.43 23.59 36.61
CA GLN A 274 -14.01 22.56 37.48
C GLN A 274 -12.94 21.81 38.29
N LEU A 275 -11.75 21.56 37.72
CA LEU A 275 -10.59 20.97 38.43
C LEU A 275 -10.03 21.84 39.58
N LYS A 276 -10.54 23.06 39.81
CA LYS A 276 -10.22 23.82 41.02
C LYS A 276 -10.98 23.31 42.25
N ASP A 277 -12.06 22.56 42.06
CA ASP A 277 -12.81 21.94 43.15
C ASP A 277 -12.53 20.43 43.21
N PRO A 278 -11.73 19.94 44.19
CA PRO A 278 -11.42 18.52 44.34
C PRO A 278 -12.64 17.62 44.50
N MET A 279 -13.76 18.13 45.03
CA MET A 279 -14.97 17.34 45.23
C MET A 279 -15.65 16.97 43.90
N SER A 280 -15.43 17.76 42.86
CA SER A 280 -16.02 17.53 41.52
C SER A 280 -15.21 16.59 40.63
N VAL A 281 -14.02 16.15 41.08
CA VAL A 281 -13.02 15.42 40.27
C VAL A 281 -13.55 14.17 39.58
N GLU A 282 -14.48 13.44 40.21
CA GLU A 282 -15.07 12.23 39.60
C GLU A 282 -15.87 12.58 38.34
N LYS A 283 -16.76 13.57 38.43
CA LYS A 283 -17.53 14.07 37.28
C LYS A 283 -16.61 14.65 36.20
N VAL A 284 -15.62 15.44 36.62
CA VAL A 284 -14.65 16.06 35.71
C VAL A 284 -13.80 15.02 35.00
N SER A 285 -13.50 13.89 35.65
CA SER A 285 -12.77 12.79 35.04
C SER A 285 -13.53 12.17 33.87
N GLU A 286 -14.85 12.03 33.97
CA GLU A 286 -15.69 11.53 32.87
C GLU A 286 -15.72 12.52 31.70
N GLU A 287 -15.92 13.82 31.99
CA GLU A 287 -15.88 14.89 30.99
C GLU A 287 -14.51 14.98 30.29
N PHE A 288 -13.42 14.77 31.04
CA PHE A 288 -12.05 14.72 30.52
C PHE A 288 -11.81 13.53 29.60
N GLU A 289 -12.20 12.31 29.98
CA GLU A 289 -12.01 11.13 29.12
C GLU A 289 -12.85 11.25 27.83
N ALA A 290 -14.07 11.82 27.89
CA ALA A 290 -14.87 12.11 26.71
C ALA A 290 -14.20 13.15 25.78
N LEU A 291 -13.62 14.21 26.35
CA LEU A 291 -12.84 15.18 25.56
C LEU A 291 -11.58 14.52 24.95
N ARG A 292 -10.87 13.70 25.73
CA ARG A 292 -9.68 12.99 25.27
C ARG A 292 -9.99 12.05 24.12
N GLU A 293 -11.09 11.32 24.16
CA GLU A 293 -11.53 10.47 23.05
C GLU A 293 -11.80 11.28 21.78
N ARG A 294 -12.46 12.44 21.90
CA ARG A 294 -12.68 13.35 20.75
C ARG A 294 -11.37 13.90 20.18
N VAL A 295 -10.44 14.32 21.03
CA VAL A 295 -9.12 14.81 20.62
C VAL A 295 -8.31 13.71 19.93
N SER A 296 -8.36 12.47 20.45
CA SER A 296 -7.72 11.32 19.82
C SER A 296 -8.30 11.06 18.42
N LYS A 297 -9.64 11.06 18.29
CA LYS A 297 -10.32 10.87 17.00
C LYS A 297 -9.95 11.96 16.00
N ASP A 298 -9.88 13.23 16.42
CA ASP A 298 -9.42 14.33 15.54
C ASP A 298 -7.97 14.15 15.11
N TRP A 299 -7.09 13.76 16.03
CA TRP A 299 -5.69 13.47 15.71
C TRP A 299 -5.55 12.31 14.71
N ASP A 300 -6.28 11.21 14.90
CA ASP A 300 -6.30 10.08 13.97
C ASP A 300 -6.77 10.50 12.56
N LYS A 301 -7.82 11.33 12.47
CA LYS A 301 -8.30 11.87 11.18
C LYS A 301 -7.25 12.72 10.49
N ARG A 302 -6.58 13.60 11.23
CA ARG A 302 -5.53 14.48 10.70
C ARG A 302 -4.29 13.71 10.27
N ASN A 303 -3.93 12.64 10.99
CA ASN A 303 -2.84 11.77 10.57
C ASN A 303 -3.18 11.03 9.27
N LYS A 304 -4.41 10.52 9.14
CA LYS A 304 -4.89 9.91 7.89
C LYS A 304 -4.87 10.90 6.74
N LEU A 305 -5.33 12.13 6.97
CA LEU A 305 -5.23 13.21 5.99
C LEU A 305 -3.77 13.50 5.64
N GLY A 306 -2.88 13.61 6.63
CA GLY A 306 -1.45 13.86 6.45
C GLY A 306 -0.77 12.78 5.61
N SER A 307 -0.93 11.50 5.98
CA SER A 307 -0.37 10.38 5.21
C SER A 307 -0.90 10.37 3.78
N ARG A 308 -2.18 10.68 3.59
CA ARG A 308 -2.80 10.76 2.26
C ARG A 308 -2.24 11.90 1.42
N LEU A 309 -2.01 13.07 2.01
CA LEU A 309 -1.39 14.21 1.32
C LEU A 309 0.06 13.91 0.96
N ASP A 310 0.80 13.19 1.81
CA ASP A 310 2.17 12.76 1.53
C ASP A 310 2.22 11.74 0.37
N GLU A 311 1.32 10.74 0.36
CA GLU A 311 1.17 9.81 -0.78
C GLU A 311 0.92 10.55 -2.11
N LEU A 312 0.10 11.61 -2.09
CA LEU A 312 -0.19 12.40 -3.29
C LEU A 312 1.03 13.18 -3.76
N LYS A 313 1.83 13.74 -2.85
CA LYS A 313 3.09 14.40 -3.19
C LYS A 313 4.10 13.44 -3.79
N GLU A 314 4.24 12.24 -3.23
CA GLU A 314 5.12 11.20 -3.77
C GLU A 314 4.72 10.80 -5.19
N LYS A 315 3.41 10.78 -5.48
CA LYS A 315 2.87 10.57 -6.83
C LYS A 315 2.98 11.79 -7.75
N GLY A 316 3.57 12.90 -7.30
CA GLY A 316 3.82 14.10 -8.10
C GLY A 316 2.67 15.10 -8.19
N TRP A 317 1.61 14.93 -7.39
CA TRP A 317 0.47 15.87 -7.38
C TRP A 317 0.85 17.20 -6.71
N LYS A 318 0.41 18.32 -7.30
CA LYS A 318 0.47 19.65 -6.66
C LYS A 318 -0.81 19.88 -5.85
N ILE A 319 -0.67 19.91 -4.53
CA ILE A 319 -1.80 19.84 -3.57
C ILE A 319 -1.87 21.05 -2.62
N GLY A 320 -1.34 22.21 -3.00
CA GLY A 320 -1.18 23.38 -2.11
C GLY A 320 -2.49 23.86 -1.44
N GLU A 321 -3.63 23.82 -2.13
CA GLU A 321 -4.92 24.11 -1.51
C GLU A 321 -5.38 23.05 -0.50
N LEU A 322 -5.06 21.78 -0.73
CA LEU A 322 -5.47 20.67 0.13
C LEU A 322 -4.71 20.64 1.46
N GLU A 323 -3.48 21.17 1.49
CA GLU A 323 -2.71 21.31 2.72
C GLU A 323 -3.39 22.25 3.73
N LYS A 324 -4.17 23.23 3.25
CA LYS A 324 -4.92 24.17 4.11
C LYS A 324 -6.04 23.47 4.90
N LEU A 325 -6.48 22.28 4.47
CA LEU A 325 -7.46 21.46 5.19
C LEU A 325 -6.95 21.00 6.56
N MET A 326 -5.62 20.94 6.75
CA MET A 326 -5.03 20.67 8.06
C MET A 326 -5.31 21.79 9.08
N GLU A 327 -5.78 22.96 8.67
CA GLU A 327 -6.10 24.06 9.58
C GLU A 327 -7.61 24.19 9.87
N GLU A 328 -8.46 23.44 9.16
CA GLU A 328 -9.92 23.50 9.29
C GLU A 328 -10.47 22.69 10.49
N SER A 329 -11.78 22.82 10.72
CA SER A 329 -12.48 22.15 11.81
C SER A 329 -12.67 20.64 11.54
N PRO A 330 -12.61 19.78 12.58
CA PRO A 330 -12.63 18.31 12.41
C PRO A 330 -13.89 17.74 11.74
N SER A 331 -15.02 18.45 11.81
CA SER A 331 -16.29 18.03 11.23
C SER A 331 -16.34 18.11 9.71
N LEU A 332 -15.49 18.94 9.09
CA LEU A 332 -15.49 19.16 7.65
C LEU A 332 -14.44 18.30 6.92
N ILE A 333 -13.57 17.61 7.67
CA ILE A 333 -12.45 16.85 7.09
C ILE A 333 -12.96 15.63 6.32
N ASP A 334 -13.91 14.86 6.87
CA ASP A 334 -14.39 13.63 6.23
C ASP A 334 -15.16 13.92 4.93
N ASP A 335 -16.06 14.90 4.94
CA ASP A 335 -16.85 15.29 3.76
C ASP A 335 -15.92 15.78 2.64
N ARG A 336 -14.94 16.63 2.97
CA ARG A 336 -13.97 17.13 1.98
C ARG A 336 -12.98 16.08 1.50
N LEU A 337 -12.60 15.11 2.35
CA LEU A 337 -11.78 13.96 1.92
C LEU A 337 -12.50 13.16 0.84
N SER A 338 -13.80 12.91 1.01
CA SER A 338 -14.61 12.22 0.01
C SER A 338 -14.70 13.00 -1.30
N GLU A 339 -14.98 14.31 -1.23
CA GLU A 339 -15.01 15.18 -2.41
C GLU A 339 -13.65 15.20 -3.14
N MET A 340 -12.56 15.22 -2.36
CA MET A 340 -11.19 15.21 -2.87
C MET A 340 -10.84 13.89 -3.57
N ASP A 341 -11.16 12.74 -2.97
CA ASP A 341 -10.90 11.43 -3.57
C ASP A 341 -11.71 11.25 -4.86
N GLU A 342 -12.96 11.70 -4.91
CA GLU A 342 -13.78 11.67 -6.13
C GLU A 342 -13.16 12.55 -7.24
N MET A 343 -12.72 13.75 -6.90
CA MET A 343 -12.05 14.66 -7.83
C MET A 343 -10.72 14.08 -8.35
N LEU A 344 -9.88 13.54 -7.46
CA LEU A 344 -8.60 12.93 -7.84
C LEU A 344 -8.81 11.69 -8.72
N SER A 345 -9.83 10.88 -8.44
CA SER A 345 -10.19 9.75 -9.28
C SER A 345 -10.58 10.19 -10.69
N ARG A 346 -11.33 11.29 -10.83
CA ARG A 346 -11.69 11.86 -12.14
C ARG A 346 -10.47 12.36 -12.91
N LEU A 347 -9.54 13.05 -12.24
CA LEU A 347 -8.32 13.56 -12.86
C LEU A 347 -7.37 12.42 -13.26
N GLN A 348 -7.19 11.42 -12.40
CA GLN A 348 -6.40 10.23 -12.71
C GLN A 348 -7.01 9.45 -13.88
N GLY A 349 -8.33 9.26 -13.88
CA GLY A 349 -9.01 8.60 -15.00
C GLY A 349 -8.82 9.34 -16.34
N ALA A 350 -8.72 10.68 -16.33
CA ALA A 350 -8.38 11.44 -17.53
C ALA A 350 -6.93 11.19 -17.98
N ILE A 351 -5.97 11.12 -17.05
CA ILE A 351 -4.56 10.80 -17.35
C ILE A 351 -4.43 9.39 -17.93
N ASP A 352 -5.09 8.40 -17.33
CA ASP A 352 -5.05 7.01 -17.76
C ASP A 352 -5.72 6.84 -19.14
N ASP A 353 -6.82 7.55 -19.39
CA ASP A 353 -7.49 7.57 -20.71
C ASP A 353 -6.57 8.11 -21.81
N MET A 354 -5.69 9.08 -21.51
CA MET A 354 -4.71 9.61 -22.49
C MET A 354 -3.73 8.55 -22.99
N ASP A 355 -3.41 7.52 -22.19
CA ASP A 355 -2.55 6.41 -22.61
C ASP A 355 -3.25 5.41 -23.53
N THR A 356 -4.58 5.51 -23.64
CA THR A 356 -5.40 4.66 -24.54
C THR A 356 -5.70 5.31 -25.89
N TRP A 357 -5.29 6.56 -26.08
CA TRP A 357 -5.56 7.30 -27.31
C TRP A 357 -4.79 6.71 -28.50
N ASP A 358 -5.31 6.96 -29.71
CA ASP A 358 -4.70 6.50 -30.96
C ASP A 358 -3.22 6.92 -31.00
N ALA A 359 -2.33 5.95 -31.12
CA ALA A 359 -0.89 6.17 -30.99
C ALA A 359 -0.32 7.08 -32.09
N LEU A 360 -0.95 7.07 -33.28
CA LEU A 360 -0.51 7.87 -34.41
C LEU A 360 -0.82 9.34 -34.18
N GLU A 361 -2.04 9.67 -33.74
CA GLU A 361 -2.41 11.05 -33.38
C GLU A 361 -1.69 11.53 -32.12
N SER A 362 -1.54 10.66 -31.12
CA SER A 362 -0.92 11.01 -29.84
C SER A 362 0.57 11.35 -29.99
N ASN A 363 1.27 10.73 -30.94
CA ASN A 363 2.67 11.04 -31.21
C ASN A 363 2.85 12.49 -31.71
N TRP A 364 1.99 12.95 -32.63
CA TRP A 364 2.05 14.31 -33.18
C TRP A 364 1.70 15.39 -32.17
N LEU A 365 0.91 15.05 -31.15
CA LEU A 365 0.44 15.97 -30.11
C LEU A 365 1.13 15.74 -28.76
N SER A 366 2.23 14.99 -28.74
CA SER A 366 2.91 14.55 -27.51
C SER A 366 3.32 15.70 -26.58
N GLU A 367 3.73 16.86 -27.12
CA GLU A 367 4.05 18.05 -26.32
C GLU A 367 2.81 18.63 -25.62
N GLU A 368 1.71 18.78 -26.35
CA GLU A 368 0.41 19.26 -25.84
C GLU A 368 -0.19 18.28 -24.82
N ILE A 369 -0.09 16.97 -25.09
CA ILE A 369 -0.49 15.87 -24.17
C ILE A 369 0.30 15.96 -22.87
N ASN A 370 1.62 16.14 -22.93
CA ASN A 370 2.46 16.23 -21.73
C ASN A 370 2.19 17.52 -20.92
N GLU A 371 1.89 18.64 -21.60
CA GLU A 371 1.49 19.88 -20.94
C GLU A 371 0.16 19.69 -20.19
N ILE A 372 -0.86 19.13 -20.84
CA ILE A 372 -2.16 18.87 -20.22
C ILE A 372 -2.03 17.86 -19.08
N ARG A 373 -1.24 16.79 -19.24
CA ARG A 373 -0.96 15.81 -18.17
C ARG A 373 -0.34 16.48 -16.95
N THR A 374 0.61 17.39 -17.15
CA THR A 374 1.23 18.16 -16.05
C THR A 374 0.22 19.07 -15.35
N ARG A 375 -0.70 19.67 -16.10
CA ARG A 375 -1.77 20.53 -15.55
C ARG A 375 -2.85 19.72 -14.83
N LEU A 376 -3.17 18.51 -15.29
CA LEU A 376 -4.10 17.59 -14.62
C LEU A 376 -3.58 17.12 -13.25
N MET A 377 -2.25 17.01 -13.09
CA MET A 377 -1.62 16.75 -11.79
C MET A 377 -1.62 17.97 -10.85
N ASN A 378 -2.08 19.14 -11.30
CA ASN A 378 -2.24 20.32 -10.48
C ASN A 378 -3.72 20.52 -10.09
N VAL A 379 -4.04 20.25 -8.82
CA VAL A 379 -5.43 20.33 -8.31
C VAL A 379 -6.00 21.75 -8.44
N GLU A 380 -5.16 22.78 -8.37
CA GLU A 380 -5.57 24.19 -8.47
C GLU A 380 -6.04 24.56 -9.88
N GLU A 381 -5.57 23.87 -10.91
CA GLU A 381 -5.91 24.13 -12.31
C GLU A 381 -6.93 23.14 -12.88
N ARG A 382 -7.54 22.30 -12.03
CA ARG A 382 -8.35 21.14 -12.44
C ARG A 382 -9.40 21.44 -13.51
N ASP A 383 -10.14 22.54 -13.39
CA ASP A 383 -11.25 22.85 -14.29
C ASP A 383 -10.72 23.28 -15.68
N ALA A 384 -9.65 24.07 -15.69
CA ALA A 384 -8.99 24.50 -16.92
C ALA A 384 -8.26 23.33 -17.59
N ALA A 385 -7.63 22.45 -16.81
CA ALA A 385 -6.94 21.25 -17.29
C ALA A 385 -7.94 20.24 -17.89
N LEU A 386 -9.07 19.99 -17.23
CA LEU A 386 -10.13 19.13 -17.75
C LEU A 386 -10.77 19.69 -19.02
N ALA A 387 -10.96 21.02 -19.11
CA ALA A 387 -11.45 21.65 -20.34
C ALA A 387 -10.48 21.44 -21.51
N ALA A 388 -9.17 21.66 -21.28
CA ALA A 388 -8.13 21.42 -22.28
C ALA A 388 -8.04 19.94 -22.69
N TYR A 389 -8.10 19.03 -21.73
CA TYR A 389 -8.16 17.57 -21.97
C TYR A 389 -9.34 17.19 -22.87
N ASN A 390 -10.55 17.67 -22.57
CA ASN A 390 -11.74 17.33 -23.35
C ASN A 390 -11.69 17.90 -24.78
N ASP A 391 -11.12 19.11 -24.96
CA ASP A 391 -10.89 19.67 -26.29
C ASP A 391 -9.91 18.83 -27.11
N LEU A 392 -8.78 18.45 -26.51
CA LEU A 392 -7.77 17.62 -27.15
C LEU A 392 -8.29 16.22 -27.49
N LYS A 393 -9.02 15.58 -26.56
CA LYS A 393 -9.70 14.30 -26.79
C LYS A 393 -10.63 14.38 -27.99
N GLY A 394 -11.44 15.45 -28.06
CA GLY A 394 -12.34 15.69 -29.19
C GLY A 394 -11.60 15.89 -30.51
N ARG A 395 -10.44 16.56 -30.50
CA ARG A 395 -9.59 16.72 -31.70
C ARG A 395 -9.03 15.39 -32.18
N ILE A 396 -8.46 14.58 -31.29
CA ILE A 396 -7.89 13.27 -31.63
C ILE A 396 -8.95 12.32 -32.17
N GLN A 397 -10.13 12.27 -31.54
CA GLN A 397 -11.25 11.46 -32.02
C GLN A 397 -11.71 11.88 -33.43
N ARG A 398 -11.90 13.18 -33.66
CA ARG A 398 -12.26 13.70 -34.99
C ARG A 398 -11.21 13.37 -36.05
N ASN A 399 -9.92 13.48 -35.71
CA ASN A 399 -8.83 13.15 -36.63
C ASN A 399 -8.82 11.64 -36.96
N ALA A 400 -8.99 10.77 -35.96
CA ALA A 400 -9.04 9.33 -36.17
C ALA A 400 -10.24 8.92 -37.04
N GLU A 401 -11.42 9.49 -36.78
CA GLU A 401 -12.62 9.29 -37.61
C GLU A 401 -12.37 9.79 -39.05
N ARG A 402 -11.82 10.98 -39.22
CA ARG A 402 -11.52 11.54 -40.55
C ARG A 402 -10.52 10.70 -41.34
N ARG A 403 -9.47 10.15 -40.70
CA ARG A 403 -8.56 9.20 -41.36
C ARG A 403 -9.26 7.94 -41.83
N LYS A 404 -10.23 7.44 -41.05
CA LYS A 404 -11.02 6.27 -41.43
C LYS A 404 -11.87 6.56 -42.67
N GLU A 405 -12.47 7.75 -42.75
CA GLU A 405 -13.19 8.20 -43.96
C GLU A 405 -12.26 8.30 -45.17
N ILE A 406 -11.07 8.89 -45.01
CA ILE A 406 -10.07 8.99 -46.08
C ILE A 406 -9.66 7.61 -46.57
N ARG A 407 -9.39 6.65 -45.68
CA ARG A 407 -9.06 5.27 -46.08
C ARG A 407 -10.18 4.62 -46.88
N ALA A 408 -11.43 4.76 -46.45
CA ALA A 408 -12.58 4.21 -47.16
C ALA A 408 -12.73 4.82 -48.57
N ALA A 409 -12.54 6.14 -48.71
CA ALA A 409 -12.58 6.81 -50.01
C ALA A 409 -11.44 6.34 -50.94
N LEU A 410 -10.23 6.16 -50.40
CA LEU A 410 -9.10 5.64 -51.18
C LEU A 410 -9.33 4.18 -51.63
N GLU A 411 -9.96 3.36 -50.79
CA GLU A 411 -10.38 2.00 -51.16
C GLU A 411 -11.40 2.03 -52.31
N GLU A 412 -12.45 2.86 -52.21
CA GLU A 412 -13.45 3.02 -53.27
C GLU A 412 -12.82 3.48 -54.59
N TRP A 413 -11.88 4.44 -54.54
CA TRP A 413 -11.20 4.92 -55.75
C TRP A 413 -10.24 3.89 -56.34
N ASN A 414 -9.58 3.09 -55.51
CA ASN A 414 -8.75 1.98 -56.00
C ASN A 414 -9.61 0.89 -56.66
N GLU A 415 -10.80 0.58 -56.14
CA GLU A 415 -11.75 -0.34 -56.76
C GLU A 415 -12.24 0.17 -58.13
N LYS A 416 -12.41 1.49 -58.28
CA LYS A 416 -12.70 2.14 -59.56
C LYS A 416 -11.50 2.20 -60.51
N GLY A 417 -10.31 1.79 -60.08
CA GLY A 417 -9.09 1.76 -60.88
C GLY A 417 -8.23 3.04 -60.84
N TYR A 418 -8.58 4.03 -60.01
CA TYR A 418 -7.83 5.28 -59.92
C TYR A 418 -6.51 5.14 -59.13
N ILE A 419 -5.45 5.81 -59.59
CA ILE A 419 -4.15 5.84 -58.90
C ILE A 419 -4.19 6.77 -57.67
N THR A 420 -4.02 6.20 -56.47
CA THR A 420 -4.12 6.93 -55.18
C THR A 420 -2.80 7.08 -54.40
N ARG A 421 -1.67 6.72 -55.02
CA ARG A 421 -0.36 6.55 -54.34
C ARG A 421 0.07 7.75 -53.49
N GLY A 422 -0.12 8.98 -53.98
CA GLY A 422 0.36 10.19 -53.32
C GLY A 422 -0.27 10.47 -51.95
N VAL A 423 -1.52 10.04 -51.73
CA VAL A 423 -2.20 10.17 -50.43
C VAL A 423 -1.92 8.95 -49.55
N LYS A 424 -1.80 7.75 -50.15
CA LYS A 424 -1.48 6.51 -49.44
C LYS A 424 -0.16 6.60 -48.67
N GLU A 425 0.87 7.23 -49.25
CA GLU A 425 2.17 7.47 -48.62
C GLU A 425 2.12 8.45 -47.43
N LYS A 426 1.04 9.24 -47.31
CA LYS A 426 0.85 10.24 -46.25
C LYS A 426 -0.20 9.86 -45.20
N LEU A 427 -0.77 8.65 -45.27
CA LEU A 427 -1.81 8.20 -44.33
C LEU A 427 -1.37 8.22 -42.86
N GLU A 428 -0.06 8.20 -42.60
CA GLU A 428 0.54 8.24 -41.27
C GLU A 428 1.07 9.63 -40.87
N ALA A 429 1.10 10.60 -41.80
CA ALA A 429 1.52 11.97 -41.54
C ALA A 429 0.47 12.73 -40.70
N ALA A 430 0.82 13.88 -40.12
CA ALA A 430 -0.12 14.70 -39.37
C ALA A 430 -1.37 15.08 -40.20
N MET A 431 -2.55 15.20 -39.56
CA MET A 431 -3.80 15.52 -40.27
C MET A 431 -3.73 16.86 -41.04
N SER A 432 -2.92 17.81 -40.57
CA SER A 432 -2.65 19.07 -41.27
C SER A 432 -2.00 18.88 -42.64
N ASP A 433 -1.24 17.81 -42.83
CA ASP A 433 -0.54 17.50 -44.08
C ASP A 433 -1.33 16.52 -44.95
N LEU A 434 -2.08 15.61 -44.33
CA LEU A 434 -2.91 14.63 -45.03
C LEU A 434 -4.14 15.29 -45.67
N GLU A 435 -4.88 16.11 -44.94
CA GLU A 435 -6.16 16.68 -45.40
C GLU A 435 -6.03 17.51 -46.70
N PRO A 436 -5.04 18.42 -46.85
CA PRO A 436 -4.86 19.16 -48.10
C PRO A 436 -4.52 18.24 -49.27
N THR A 437 -3.72 17.19 -49.05
CA THR A 437 -3.37 16.24 -50.12
C THR A 437 -4.53 15.37 -50.55
N PHE A 438 -5.38 14.96 -49.61
CA PHE A 438 -6.61 14.25 -49.92
C PHE A 438 -7.58 15.13 -50.70
N THR A 439 -7.75 16.39 -50.29
CA THR A 439 -8.62 17.36 -50.98
C THR A 439 -8.17 17.64 -52.43
N ASP A 440 -6.86 17.77 -52.66
CA ASP A 440 -6.32 17.92 -54.02
C ASP A 440 -6.60 16.68 -54.88
N LEU A 441 -6.42 15.47 -54.32
CA LEU A 441 -6.75 14.22 -55.02
C LEU A 441 -8.26 14.11 -55.31
N GLU A 442 -9.11 14.47 -54.35
CA GLU A 442 -10.56 14.48 -54.51
C GLU A 442 -10.99 15.41 -55.66
N GLU A 443 -10.42 16.61 -55.76
CA GLU A 443 -10.70 17.53 -56.86
C GLU A 443 -10.23 16.96 -58.21
N ARG A 444 -9.09 16.27 -58.24
CA ARG A 444 -8.56 15.62 -59.45
C ARG A 444 -9.44 14.47 -59.90
N VAL A 445 -9.81 13.56 -59.02
CA VAL A 445 -10.71 12.43 -59.33
C VAL A 445 -12.04 12.96 -59.88
N ARG A 446 -12.61 14.01 -59.26
CA ARG A 446 -13.84 14.65 -59.75
C ARG A 446 -13.71 15.18 -61.18
N LYS A 447 -12.59 15.82 -61.52
CA LYS A 447 -12.30 16.30 -62.88
C LYS A 447 -12.10 15.15 -63.86
N LEU A 448 -11.46 14.07 -63.43
CA LEU A 448 -11.25 12.88 -64.23
C LEU A 448 -12.58 12.17 -64.56
N GLU A 449 -13.50 12.05 -63.59
CA GLU A 449 -14.86 11.53 -63.81
C GLU A 449 -15.67 12.40 -64.80
N GLU A 450 -15.46 13.72 -64.80
CA GLU A 450 -16.08 14.64 -65.78
C GLU A 450 -15.50 14.42 -67.19
N LEU A 451 -14.18 14.26 -67.31
CA LEU A 451 -13.51 13.93 -68.57
C LEU A 451 -13.91 12.55 -69.09
N GLN A 452 -14.07 11.55 -68.22
CA GLN A 452 -14.54 10.22 -68.59
C GLN A 452 -15.95 10.29 -69.19
N LYS A 453 -16.88 11.02 -68.56
CA LYS A 453 -18.23 11.24 -69.12
C LYS A 453 -18.20 11.95 -70.47
N ARG A 454 -17.30 12.93 -70.64
CA ARG A 454 -17.10 13.62 -71.92
C ARG A 454 -16.59 12.65 -72.99
N PHE A 455 -15.60 11.83 -72.66
CA PHE A 455 -15.04 10.81 -73.54
C PHE A 455 -16.06 9.74 -73.95
N ASP A 456 -16.83 9.20 -73.00
CA ASP A 456 -17.87 8.19 -73.25
C ASP A 456 -18.97 8.67 -74.20
N SER A 457 -19.15 10.00 -74.31
CA SER A 457 -20.13 10.60 -75.22
C SER A 457 -19.66 10.70 -76.68
N LEU A 458 -18.37 10.44 -76.95
CA LEU A 458 -17.78 10.56 -78.28
C LEU A 458 -18.04 9.32 -79.15
N LYS A 459 -18.27 9.54 -80.45
CA LYS A 459 -18.39 8.46 -81.43
C LYS A 459 -17.01 8.00 -81.90
N ILE A 460 -16.46 6.99 -81.24
CA ILE A 460 -15.07 6.55 -81.42
C ILE A 460 -14.88 5.43 -82.46
N ASP A 461 -15.91 5.08 -83.25
CA ASP A 461 -15.93 3.91 -84.14
C ASP A 461 -14.70 3.79 -85.06
N HIS A 462 -14.20 4.92 -85.57
CA HIS A 462 -13.06 5.02 -86.50
C HIS A 462 -11.74 5.47 -85.85
N PHE A 463 -11.71 5.67 -84.54
CA PHE A 463 -10.57 6.23 -83.80
C PHE A 463 -10.14 5.34 -82.63
N ARG A 464 -10.28 4.01 -82.80
CA ARG A 464 -10.04 3.04 -81.71
C ARG A 464 -8.64 3.14 -81.10
N ALA A 465 -7.61 3.35 -81.91
CA ALA A 465 -6.23 3.44 -81.42
C ALA A 465 -6.02 4.66 -80.51
N GLU A 466 -6.52 5.83 -80.91
CA GLU A 466 -6.46 7.03 -80.07
C GLU A 466 -7.39 6.93 -78.84
N ALA A 467 -8.54 6.27 -78.98
CA ALA A 467 -9.46 6.02 -77.87
C ALA A 467 -8.84 5.09 -76.82
N GLU A 468 -8.20 4.00 -77.22
CA GLU A 468 -7.49 3.05 -76.33
C GLU A 468 -6.36 3.76 -75.55
N GLU A 469 -5.64 4.70 -76.18
CA GLU A 469 -4.59 5.46 -75.51
C GLU A 469 -5.14 6.40 -74.42
N ILE A 470 -6.28 7.05 -74.69
CA ILE A 470 -6.97 7.91 -73.71
C ILE A 470 -7.56 7.05 -72.58
N GLU A 471 -8.18 5.91 -72.90
CA GLU A 471 -8.77 4.98 -71.93
C GLU A 471 -7.74 4.44 -70.94
N PHE A 472 -6.52 4.14 -71.40
CA PHE A 472 -5.42 3.73 -70.52
C PHE A 472 -5.02 4.84 -69.53
N LYS A 473 -5.05 6.11 -69.97
CA LYS A 473 -4.68 7.27 -69.14
C LYS A 473 -5.83 7.71 -68.21
N LEU A 474 -7.09 7.39 -68.51
CA LEU A 474 -8.29 7.77 -67.73
C LEU A 474 -8.34 7.18 -66.31
N ASN A 475 -7.37 6.36 -65.93
CA ASN A 475 -7.18 5.83 -64.58
C ASN A 475 -6.18 6.64 -63.73
N ASP A 476 -5.50 7.64 -64.30
CA ASP A 476 -4.49 8.45 -63.61
C ASP A 476 -4.95 9.92 -63.36
N PRO A 477 -5.32 10.28 -62.12
CA PRO A 477 -5.71 11.64 -61.73
C PRO A 477 -4.60 12.70 -61.89
N TYR A 478 -3.35 12.30 -62.11
CA TYR A 478 -2.24 13.23 -62.32
C TYR A 478 -2.04 13.61 -63.79
N LEU A 479 -2.67 12.90 -64.74
CA LEU A 479 -2.56 13.14 -66.18
C LEU A 479 -3.72 13.96 -66.78
N ILE A 480 -4.57 14.56 -65.95
CA ILE A 480 -5.77 15.30 -66.37
C ILE A 480 -5.51 16.29 -67.52
N ALA A 481 -4.44 17.09 -67.45
CA ALA A 481 -4.13 18.08 -68.47
C ALA A 481 -3.74 17.47 -69.83
N GLU A 482 -3.11 16.28 -69.81
CA GLU A 482 -2.76 15.55 -71.03
C GLU A 482 -3.99 14.87 -71.62
N ILE A 483 -4.80 14.22 -70.78
CA ILE A 483 -6.07 13.59 -71.16
C ILE A 483 -7.03 14.61 -71.77
N GLU A 484 -7.21 15.76 -71.12
CA GLU A 484 -8.09 16.84 -71.61
C GLU A 484 -7.67 17.30 -73.02
N LYS A 485 -6.37 17.49 -73.24
CA LYS A 485 -5.82 17.88 -74.54
C LYS A 485 -5.99 16.78 -75.59
N GLU A 486 -5.84 15.51 -75.23
CA GLU A 486 -6.01 14.38 -76.15
C GLU A 486 -7.49 14.18 -76.53
N ILE A 487 -8.41 14.33 -75.58
CA ILE A 487 -9.86 14.37 -75.82
C ILE A 487 -10.21 15.52 -76.77
N GLU A 488 -9.70 16.73 -76.55
CA GLU A 488 -9.92 17.86 -77.46
C GLU A 488 -9.40 17.61 -78.88
N GLN A 489 -8.23 16.96 -79.01
CA GLN A 489 -7.69 16.59 -80.32
C GLN A 489 -8.53 15.51 -81.01
N LEU A 490 -9.03 14.54 -80.24
CA LEU A 490 -9.90 13.49 -80.74
C LEU A 490 -11.25 14.05 -81.20
N GLU A 491 -11.86 14.94 -80.41
CA GLU A 491 -13.08 15.66 -80.79
C GLU A 491 -12.90 16.43 -82.10
N GLU A 492 -11.77 17.12 -82.26
CA GLU A 492 -11.48 17.87 -83.49
C GLU A 492 -11.27 16.94 -84.70
N LYS A 493 -10.65 15.77 -84.50
CA LYS A 493 -10.53 14.74 -85.55
C LYS A 493 -11.89 14.17 -85.94
N ILE A 494 -12.72 13.82 -84.96
CA ILE A 494 -14.09 13.32 -85.17
C ILE A 494 -14.91 14.34 -85.96
N ARG A 495 -14.85 15.61 -85.56
CA ARG A 495 -15.54 16.71 -86.24
C ARG A 495 -15.13 16.83 -87.72
N ARG A 496 -13.83 16.78 -88.01
CA ARG A 496 -13.33 16.83 -89.41
C ARG A 496 -13.74 15.60 -90.22
N ASP A 497 -13.78 14.42 -89.61
CA ASP A 497 -14.24 13.19 -90.25
C ASP A 497 -15.74 13.29 -90.59
N GLU A 498 -16.58 13.75 -89.66
CA GLU A 498 -18.00 14.00 -89.90
C GLU A 498 -18.23 15.07 -91.00
N GLU A 499 -17.51 16.19 -90.98
CA GLU A 499 -17.60 17.25 -92.01
C GLU A 499 -17.25 16.73 -93.40
N LYS A 500 -16.18 15.94 -93.53
CA LYS A 500 -15.79 15.32 -94.81
C LYS A 500 -16.81 14.27 -95.26
N ARG A 501 -17.35 13.46 -94.36
CA ARG A 501 -18.41 12.51 -94.69
C ARG A 501 -19.66 13.23 -95.21
N ASP A 502 -20.00 14.37 -94.62
CA ASP A 502 -21.09 15.21 -95.12
C ASP A 502 -20.77 15.85 -96.48
N GLU A 503 -19.52 16.24 -96.73
CA GLU A 503 -19.07 16.67 -98.06
C GLU A 503 -19.22 15.54 -99.10
N PHE A 504 -18.79 14.32 -98.77
CA PHE A 504 -18.95 13.15 -99.63
C PHE A 504 -20.43 12.81 -99.88
N ARG A 505 -21.29 12.90 -98.85
CA ARG A 505 -22.74 12.75 -99.01
C ARG A 505 -23.33 13.78 -99.97
N LYS A 506 -22.94 15.06 -99.85
CA LYS A 506 -23.35 16.11 -100.79
C LYS A 506 -22.88 15.81 -102.21
N ARG A 507 -21.63 15.40 -102.39
CA ARG A 507 -21.09 15.02 -103.71
C ARG A 507 -21.80 13.81 -104.32
N ILE A 508 -22.20 12.81 -103.53
CA ILE A 508 -23.03 11.69 -104.01
C ILE A 508 -24.35 12.23 -104.57
N LEU A 509 -25.03 13.11 -103.81
CA LEU A 509 -26.29 13.71 -104.26
C LEU A 509 -26.09 14.49 -105.57
N ASP A 510 -25.05 15.31 -105.67
CA ASP A 510 -24.73 16.05 -106.89
C ASP A 510 -24.51 15.11 -108.09
N TYR A 511 -23.75 14.02 -107.93
CA TYR A 511 -23.54 13.03 -109.00
C TYR A 511 -24.81 12.25 -109.38
N VAL A 512 -25.68 11.97 -108.41
CA VAL A 512 -26.99 11.34 -108.67
C VAL A 512 -27.89 12.28 -109.47
N ASP A 513 -27.91 13.57 -109.13
CA ASP A 513 -28.68 14.61 -109.83
C ASP A 513 -28.17 14.85 -111.26
N GLU A 514 -26.86 14.72 -111.49
CA GLU A 514 -26.25 14.73 -112.83
C GLU A 514 -26.57 13.49 -113.69
N GLY A 515 -27.25 12.48 -113.13
CA GLY A 515 -27.70 11.28 -113.83
C GLY A 515 -26.85 10.02 -113.61
N PHE A 516 -25.77 10.10 -112.82
CA PHE A 516 -24.90 8.96 -112.53
C PHE A 516 -25.43 8.13 -111.35
N GLN A 517 -26.48 7.32 -111.59
CA GLN A 517 -27.12 6.49 -110.56
C GLN A 517 -26.17 5.48 -109.86
N GLY A 518 -25.01 5.19 -110.47
CA GLY A 518 -23.95 4.38 -109.85
C GLY A 518 -23.42 4.98 -108.54
N ALA A 519 -23.52 6.31 -108.35
CA ALA A 519 -23.08 7.01 -107.14
C ALA A 519 -23.82 6.53 -105.88
N LYS A 520 -25.08 6.06 -105.99
CA LYS A 520 -25.83 5.48 -104.85
C LYS A 520 -25.16 4.25 -104.25
N LYS A 521 -24.29 3.56 -104.99
CA LYS A 521 -23.52 2.43 -104.44
C LYS A 521 -22.47 2.91 -103.44
N LEU A 522 -21.99 4.16 -103.54
CA LEU A 522 -21.02 4.75 -102.62
C LEU A 522 -21.63 5.03 -101.24
N GLU A 523 -22.96 5.20 -101.13
CA GLU A 523 -23.64 5.34 -99.83
C GLU A 523 -23.38 4.14 -98.90
N LYS A 524 -23.20 2.94 -99.47
CA LYS A 524 -22.92 1.72 -98.71
C LYS A 524 -21.54 1.72 -98.06
N VAL A 525 -20.61 2.52 -98.58
CA VAL A 525 -19.22 2.64 -98.11
C VAL A 525 -19.08 3.80 -97.11
N MET A 526 -20.12 4.61 -96.91
CA MET A 526 -20.08 5.78 -96.01
C MET A 526 -19.87 5.44 -94.52
N GLY A 527 -20.00 4.17 -94.14
CA GLY A 527 -19.67 3.65 -92.81
C GLY A 527 -18.28 3.03 -92.69
N GLU A 528 -17.47 3.04 -93.76
CA GLU A 528 -16.09 2.55 -93.77
C GLU A 528 -15.11 3.68 -93.43
N ASP A 529 -13.81 3.37 -93.29
CA ASP A 529 -12.78 4.38 -93.05
C ASP A 529 -12.67 5.41 -94.19
N ILE A 530 -12.36 6.66 -93.84
CA ILE A 530 -12.39 7.78 -94.81
C ILE A 530 -11.43 7.60 -95.98
N SER A 531 -10.34 6.86 -95.79
CA SER A 531 -9.40 6.51 -96.85
C SER A 531 -10.01 5.56 -97.88
N ILE A 532 -10.87 4.64 -97.44
CA ILE A 532 -11.62 3.73 -98.31
C ILE A 532 -12.68 4.53 -99.08
N ILE A 533 -13.39 5.43 -98.39
CA ILE A 533 -14.35 6.36 -99.03
C ILE A 533 -13.65 7.19 -100.10
N GLU A 534 -12.53 7.84 -99.79
CA GLU A 534 -11.75 8.65 -100.73
C GLU A 534 -11.27 7.84 -101.95
N LEU A 535 -10.85 6.59 -101.75
CA LEU A 535 -10.40 5.71 -102.82
C LEU A 535 -11.55 5.31 -103.75
N GLU A 536 -12.68 4.90 -103.19
CA GLU A 536 -13.88 4.51 -103.95
C GLU A 536 -14.45 5.71 -104.71
N PHE A 537 -14.51 6.90 -104.08
CA PHE A 537 -14.88 8.12 -104.78
C PHE A 537 -13.91 8.44 -105.91
N ARG A 538 -12.59 8.33 -105.69
CA ARG A 538 -11.59 8.59 -106.74
C ARG A 538 -11.70 7.61 -107.90
N ASN A 539 -11.99 6.34 -107.63
CA ASN A 539 -12.21 5.32 -108.66
C ASN A 539 -13.49 5.63 -109.45
N PHE A 540 -14.58 5.94 -108.75
CA PHE A 540 -15.84 6.36 -109.36
C PHE A 540 -15.68 7.63 -110.21
N GLU A 541 -14.94 8.62 -109.73
CA GLU A 541 -14.67 9.85 -110.47
C GLU A 541 -13.85 9.61 -111.74
N LYS A 542 -12.92 8.65 -111.73
CA LYS A 542 -12.21 8.25 -112.95
C LYS A 542 -13.17 7.65 -113.98
N GLU A 543 -14.10 6.80 -113.54
CA GLU A 543 -15.13 6.23 -114.41
C GLU A 543 -16.05 7.32 -114.97
N VAL A 544 -16.55 8.22 -114.10
CA VAL A 544 -17.37 9.37 -114.48
C VAL A 544 -16.63 10.27 -115.47
N ASN A 545 -15.35 10.56 -115.25
CA ASN A 545 -14.57 11.40 -116.16
C ASN A 545 -14.26 10.73 -117.50
N LEU A 546 -14.01 9.41 -117.52
CA LEU A 546 -13.90 8.64 -118.76
C LEU A 546 -15.22 8.71 -119.53
N PHE A 547 -16.33 8.56 -118.82
CA PHE A 547 -17.67 8.61 -119.38
C PHE A 547 -17.99 10.02 -119.91
N ARG A 548 -17.73 11.09 -119.16
CA ARG A 548 -17.88 12.49 -119.61
C ARG A 548 -17.06 12.77 -120.87
N LYS A 549 -15.82 12.26 -120.98
CA LYS A 549 -15.01 12.37 -122.20
C LYS A 549 -15.66 11.65 -123.39
N TYR A 550 -16.26 10.48 -123.16
CA TYR A 550 -16.98 9.72 -124.17
C TYR A 550 -18.28 10.41 -124.60
N MET A 551 -19.02 10.99 -123.65
CA MET A 551 -20.25 11.77 -123.88
C MET A 551 -19.96 13.00 -124.75
N ASN A 552 -18.91 13.75 -124.41
CA ASN A 552 -18.50 14.95 -125.15
C ASN A 552 -17.98 14.64 -126.57
N SER A 553 -17.40 13.46 -126.81
CA SER A 553 -16.93 13.06 -128.14
C SER A 553 -18.02 12.45 -129.02
N THR A 554 -19.10 11.94 -128.44
CA THR A 554 -20.21 11.26 -129.14
C THR A 554 -21.51 12.07 -129.19
N GLY A 555 -21.62 13.17 -128.44
CA GLY A 555 -22.82 14.00 -128.35
C GLY A 555 -23.98 13.37 -127.57
N TYR A 556 -23.71 12.30 -126.82
CA TYR A 556 -24.71 11.59 -126.03
C TYR A 556 -25.08 12.39 -124.77
N THR A 557 -26.36 12.41 -124.40
CA THR A 557 -26.88 12.98 -123.14
C THR A 557 -27.69 11.91 -122.41
N PHE A 558 -27.68 11.94 -121.07
CA PHE A 558 -28.37 10.92 -120.28
C PHE A 558 -29.89 10.96 -120.53
N PRO A 559 -30.53 9.81 -120.77
CA PRO A 559 -31.99 9.74 -120.83
C PRO A 559 -32.57 10.06 -119.45
N THR A 560 -33.44 11.07 -119.35
CA THR A 560 -34.18 11.35 -118.12
C THR A 560 -35.09 10.17 -117.80
N GLY A 561 -34.96 9.66 -116.58
CA GLY A 561 -35.51 8.40 -116.14
C GLY A 561 -37.03 8.39 -116.09
N GLU A 562 -37.62 7.53 -116.89
CA GLU A 562 -38.82 6.77 -116.59
C GLU A 562 -38.78 5.52 -117.49
N GLU A 563 -39.19 4.37 -116.94
CA GLU A 563 -39.26 3.06 -117.61
C GLU A 563 -37.99 2.17 -117.61
N LYS A 564 -37.84 1.34 -116.57
CA LYS A 564 -38.16 -0.11 -116.65
C LYS A 564 -37.65 -0.87 -115.41
N GLU A 565 -38.54 -1.01 -114.44
CA GLU A 565 -38.67 -2.25 -113.68
C GLU A 565 -39.29 -3.33 -114.60
N LYS A 566 -38.63 -4.49 -114.68
CA LYS A 566 -39.18 -5.87 -114.63
C LYS A 566 -38.31 -6.83 -115.43
N GLU A 567 -38.22 -8.03 -114.86
CA GLU A 567 -37.50 -9.25 -115.32
C GLU A 567 -36.01 -9.31 -114.94
N LYS A 568 -35.48 -10.36 -114.31
CA LYS A 568 -36.00 -11.68 -113.93
C LYS A 568 -35.06 -12.28 -112.87
N LYS A 569 -35.65 -12.92 -111.86
CA LYS A 569 -34.99 -13.93 -111.02
C LYS A 569 -34.61 -15.14 -111.88
N SER A 570 -33.46 -15.78 -111.59
CA SER A 570 -33.37 -17.18 -111.12
C SER A 570 -31.99 -17.81 -111.42
N LYS A 571 -31.42 -18.47 -110.40
CA LYS A 571 -30.68 -19.76 -110.39
C LYS A 571 -29.39 -19.75 -109.57
N ASP A 572 -29.59 -20.07 -108.30
CA ASP A 572 -28.98 -21.12 -107.45
C ASP A 572 -27.82 -22.00 -107.95
N ASP A 573 -27.09 -22.44 -106.90
CA ASP A 573 -26.24 -23.64 -106.70
C ASP A 573 -24.80 -23.60 -107.28
N GLU A 574 -23.73 -24.02 -106.58
CA GLU A 574 -23.60 -25.07 -105.56
C GLU A 574 -22.21 -25.01 -104.85
N SER A 575 -22.16 -25.30 -103.54
CA SER A 575 -21.11 -26.10 -102.81
C SER A 575 -19.65 -25.55 -102.67
N THR A 576 -18.81 -25.84 -101.67
CA THR A 576 -18.84 -26.64 -100.43
C THR A 576 -17.65 -26.24 -99.50
N LYS A 577 -17.85 -26.50 -98.20
CA LYS A 577 -16.90 -26.83 -97.10
C LYS A 577 -15.53 -27.41 -97.54
N GLU A 578 -14.41 -27.36 -96.82
CA GLU A 578 -14.13 -27.61 -95.40
C GLU A 578 -12.59 -27.52 -95.20
N LYS A 579 -12.09 -27.14 -94.00
CA LYS A 579 -11.13 -27.94 -93.18
C LYS A 579 -10.57 -27.18 -91.97
N LYS A 580 -11.01 -27.63 -90.79
CA LYS A 580 -10.26 -27.61 -89.54
C LYS A 580 -9.13 -28.66 -89.62
N GLN A 581 -7.94 -28.34 -89.11
CA GLN A 581 -6.96 -29.34 -88.68
C GLN A 581 -6.52 -29.06 -87.24
N LYS A 582 -6.75 -30.07 -86.40
CA LYS A 582 -6.18 -30.28 -85.07
C LYS A 582 -4.69 -30.60 -85.19
N LYS A 583 -3.88 -30.12 -84.25
CA LYS A 583 -2.68 -30.80 -83.75
C LYS A 583 -2.84 -31.08 -82.25
N LYS A 584 -2.87 -32.36 -81.88
CA LYS A 584 -2.41 -32.91 -80.58
C LYS A 584 -0.93 -33.24 -80.78
N GLY A 585 0.00 -33.16 -79.83
CA GLY A 585 -0.03 -32.78 -78.43
C GLY A 585 1.36 -33.09 -77.86
N GLU A 586 1.77 -32.37 -76.82
CA GLU A 586 2.82 -32.79 -75.90
C GLU A 586 2.25 -32.58 -74.49
N LYS A 587 2.33 -33.62 -73.66
CA LYS A 587 1.62 -33.72 -72.39
C LYS A 587 2.21 -32.73 -71.38
N THR A 588 1.52 -31.63 -71.13
CA THR A 588 1.59 -30.93 -69.86
C THR A 588 0.61 -31.64 -68.91
N GLN A 589 1.06 -32.03 -67.72
CA GLN A 589 0.18 -32.61 -66.69
C GLN A 589 -0.86 -31.55 -66.31
N GLU A 590 -2.06 -31.66 -66.87
CA GLU A 590 -3.26 -31.02 -66.33
C GLU A 590 -3.45 -31.58 -64.91
N ALA A 591 -3.27 -30.74 -63.90
CA ALA A 591 -3.56 -31.08 -62.52
C ALA A 591 -5.05 -31.44 -62.42
N SER A 592 -5.35 -32.73 -62.23
CA SER A 592 -6.70 -33.12 -61.80
C SER A 592 -6.95 -32.55 -60.40
N PRO A 593 -8.10 -31.92 -60.12
CA PRO A 593 -8.45 -31.51 -58.78
C PRO A 593 -8.57 -32.76 -57.91
N GLU A 594 -7.71 -32.90 -56.89
CA GLU A 594 -7.94 -33.84 -55.81
C GLU A 594 -9.20 -33.36 -55.05
N GLU A 595 -10.27 -34.16 -55.04
CA GLU A 595 -11.62 -33.83 -54.53
C GLU A 595 -11.68 -33.35 -53.05
N GLY A 596 -10.55 -33.26 -52.34
CA GLY A 596 -10.47 -32.87 -50.93
C GLY A 596 -9.96 -31.45 -50.64
N GLN A 597 -9.22 -30.79 -51.54
CA GLN A 597 -8.47 -29.55 -51.22
C GLN A 597 -9.05 -28.31 -51.92
N VAL A 598 -10.32 -28.01 -51.60
CA VAL A 598 -11.06 -26.81 -52.04
C VAL A 598 -11.26 -25.84 -50.86
N PHE A 599 -11.60 -24.58 -51.15
CA PHE A 599 -11.88 -23.56 -50.12
C PHE A 599 -12.98 -24.00 -49.15
N ASP A 600 -14.05 -24.64 -49.66
CA ASP A 600 -15.17 -25.12 -48.84
C ASP A 600 -14.77 -26.13 -47.76
N ASN A 601 -13.65 -26.83 -47.95
CA ASN A 601 -13.12 -27.80 -46.99
C ASN A 601 -12.02 -27.21 -46.08
N PHE A 602 -11.72 -25.92 -46.21
CA PHE A 602 -10.76 -25.23 -45.37
C PHE A 602 -11.48 -24.55 -44.20
N ILE A 603 -11.17 -24.96 -42.97
CA ILE A 603 -11.86 -24.45 -41.78
C ILE A 603 -11.23 -23.13 -41.33
N VAL A 604 -12.04 -22.07 -41.36
CA VAL A 604 -11.60 -20.71 -41.05
C VAL A 604 -11.84 -20.34 -39.57
N ASP A 605 -10.83 -19.73 -38.96
CA ASP A 605 -10.88 -19.08 -37.66
C ASP A 605 -9.99 -17.82 -37.64
N GLY A 606 -9.92 -17.12 -36.51
CA GLY A 606 -9.12 -15.89 -36.41
C GLY A 606 -7.63 -16.06 -36.68
N THR A 607 -7.08 -17.29 -36.67
CA THR A 607 -5.65 -17.52 -36.90
C THR A 607 -5.28 -17.76 -38.36
N ASN A 608 -6.24 -18.12 -39.20
CA ASN A 608 -6.02 -18.41 -40.62
C ASN A 608 -6.94 -17.61 -41.57
N GLU A 609 -7.82 -16.76 -41.03
CA GLU A 609 -8.76 -15.93 -41.79
C GLU A 609 -8.07 -15.01 -42.81
N VAL A 610 -6.97 -14.36 -42.42
CA VAL A 610 -6.22 -13.46 -43.31
C VAL A 610 -5.61 -14.22 -44.50
N ALA A 611 -5.03 -15.40 -44.23
CA ALA A 611 -4.45 -16.24 -45.28
C ALA A 611 -5.51 -16.83 -46.21
N HIS A 612 -6.63 -17.29 -45.64
CA HIS A 612 -7.78 -17.76 -46.41
C HIS A 612 -8.34 -16.66 -47.30
N LYS A 613 -8.54 -15.45 -46.78
CA LYS A 613 -9.02 -14.30 -47.54
C LYS A 613 -8.07 -13.89 -48.66
N ALA A 614 -6.76 -13.81 -48.38
CA ALA A 614 -5.78 -13.49 -49.41
C ALA A 614 -5.75 -14.53 -50.55
N ALA A 615 -5.85 -15.82 -50.21
CA ALA A 615 -5.97 -16.89 -51.18
C ALA A 615 -7.28 -16.80 -51.98
N TRP A 616 -8.39 -16.47 -51.33
CA TRP A 616 -9.68 -16.25 -51.97
C TRP A 616 -9.61 -15.10 -52.98
N ASP A 617 -9.10 -13.94 -52.58
CA ASP A 617 -9.02 -12.74 -53.41
C ASP A 617 -8.12 -12.97 -54.64
N VAL A 618 -7.02 -13.70 -54.48
CA VAL A 618 -6.14 -14.12 -55.59
C VAL A 618 -6.84 -15.07 -56.56
N SER A 619 -7.68 -15.97 -56.06
CA SER A 619 -8.46 -16.85 -56.92
C SER A 619 -9.58 -16.13 -57.67
N GLU A 620 -10.12 -15.05 -57.10
CA GLU A 620 -11.17 -14.23 -57.69
C GLU A 620 -10.61 -13.29 -58.77
N ASN A 621 -9.48 -12.62 -58.49
CA ASN A 621 -8.81 -11.67 -59.38
C ASN A 621 -7.30 -12.01 -59.53
N PRO A 622 -6.95 -13.10 -60.25
CA PRO A 622 -5.57 -13.53 -60.42
C PRO A 622 -4.74 -12.51 -61.20
N GLY A 623 -3.61 -12.10 -60.63
CA GLY A 623 -2.68 -11.11 -61.18
C GLY A 623 -2.92 -9.69 -60.70
N GLU A 624 -4.12 -9.40 -60.18
CA GLU A 624 -4.59 -8.05 -59.81
C GLU A 624 -4.74 -7.86 -58.30
N ALA A 625 -5.25 -8.85 -57.57
CA ALA A 625 -5.45 -8.74 -56.12
C ALA A 625 -4.13 -8.67 -55.33
N TYR A 626 -3.41 -9.79 -55.26
CA TYR A 626 -2.13 -9.90 -54.56
C TYR A 626 -1.12 -10.65 -55.43
N ASN A 627 -0.10 -9.95 -55.94
CA ASN A 627 0.86 -10.54 -56.85
C ASN A 627 2.31 -10.07 -56.56
N PRO A 628 3.18 -10.94 -56.01
CA PRO A 628 2.93 -12.34 -55.66
C PRO A 628 2.16 -12.51 -54.33
N LEU A 629 1.52 -13.67 -54.14
CA LEU A 629 1.02 -14.13 -52.84
C LEU A 629 2.03 -15.11 -52.24
N LEU A 630 2.51 -14.84 -51.03
CA LEU A 630 3.42 -15.71 -50.28
C LEU A 630 2.74 -16.23 -49.01
N ILE A 631 2.51 -17.55 -48.94
CA ILE A 631 1.91 -18.26 -47.81
C ILE A 631 3.01 -18.90 -46.98
N LEU A 632 3.12 -18.51 -45.72
CA LEU A 632 4.15 -18.97 -44.80
C LEU A 632 3.54 -19.70 -43.62
N GLY A 633 4.22 -20.72 -43.11
CA GLY A 633 3.74 -21.45 -41.94
C GLY A 633 4.49 -22.75 -41.70
N ASP A 634 4.32 -23.33 -40.53
CA ASP A 634 5.01 -24.57 -40.15
C ASP A 634 4.40 -25.79 -40.86
N GLU A 635 4.91 -26.99 -40.60
CA GLU A 635 4.42 -28.21 -41.25
C GLU A 635 2.97 -28.52 -40.84
N GLY A 636 2.13 -28.90 -41.81
CA GLY A 636 0.74 -29.31 -41.54
C GLY A 636 -0.24 -28.20 -41.10
N VAL A 637 0.10 -26.91 -41.26
CA VAL A 637 -0.82 -25.78 -40.96
C VAL A 637 -1.78 -25.40 -42.10
N GLY A 638 -1.69 -26.07 -43.25
CA GLY A 638 -2.61 -25.86 -44.38
C GLY A 638 -2.09 -25.04 -45.56
N LYS A 639 -0.76 -24.81 -45.67
CA LYS A 639 -0.12 -24.10 -46.80
C LYS A 639 -0.49 -24.70 -48.18
N THR A 640 -0.19 -25.99 -48.36
CA THR A 640 -0.50 -26.76 -49.57
C THR A 640 -2.00 -26.82 -49.86
N HIS A 641 -2.83 -26.86 -48.82
CA HIS A 641 -4.29 -26.84 -48.98
C HIS A 641 -4.73 -25.54 -49.63
N LEU A 642 -4.32 -24.38 -49.11
CA LEU A 642 -4.67 -23.08 -49.70
C LEU A 642 -4.12 -22.93 -51.12
N ALA A 643 -2.87 -23.34 -51.37
CA ALA A 643 -2.27 -23.30 -52.70
C ALA A 643 -3.08 -24.12 -53.71
N LYS A 644 -3.49 -25.34 -53.34
CA LYS A 644 -4.34 -26.19 -54.19
C LYS A 644 -5.78 -25.70 -54.29
N ALA A 645 -6.33 -25.07 -53.26
CA ALA A 645 -7.67 -24.47 -53.30
C ALA A 645 -7.75 -23.35 -54.34
N ILE A 646 -6.71 -22.50 -54.43
CA ILE A 646 -6.57 -21.49 -55.49
C ILE A 646 -6.59 -22.16 -56.87
N VAL A 647 -5.77 -23.19 -57.09
CA VAL A 647 -5.70 -23.92 -58.36
C VAL A 647 -7.04 -24.55 -58.74
N SER A 648 -7.70 -25.20 -57.77
CA SER A 648 -8.99 -25.86 -57.98
C SER A 648 -10.06 -24.85 -58.39
N ARG A 649 -10.14 -23.72 -57.69
CA ARG A 649 -11.12 -22.69 -58.00
C ARG A 649 -10.86 -22.06 -59.36
N LEU A 650 -9.62 -21.67 -59.66
CA LEU A 650 -9.25 -21.10 -60.95
C LEU A 650 -9.51 -22.06 -62.11
N SER A 651 -9.25 -23.35 -61.91
CA SER A 651 -9.53 -24.40 -62.90
C SER A 651 -11.04 -24.58 -63.14
N SER A 652 -11.87 -24.36 -62.11
CA SER A 652 -13.34 -24.48 -62.20
C SER A 652 -14.02 -23.23 -62.78
N GLU A 653 -13.61 -22.04 -62.35
CA GLU A 653 -14.26 -20.76 -62.71
C GLU A 653 -13.65 -20.14 -63.98
N ARG A 654 -12.36 -20.39 -64.24
CA ARG A 654 -11.60 -19.81 -65.36
C ARG A 654 -10.87 -20.91 -66.17
N PRO A 655 -11.58 -21.84 -66.83
CA PRO A 655 -10.99 -23.01 -67.50
C PRO A 655 -10.07 -22.67 -68.69
N ASN A 656 -10.03 -21.40 -69.13
CA ASN A 656 -9.14 -20.93 -70.19
C ASN A 656 -7.75 -20.52 -69.68
N LEU A 657 -7.56 -20.36 -68.36
CA LEU A 657 -6.27 -20.03 -67.76
C LEU A 657 -5.37 -21.26 -67.73
N LYS A 658 -4.11 -21.08 -68.11
CA LYS A 658 -3.08 -22.11 -67.99
C LYS A 658 -2.39 -22.00 -66.63
N ILE A 659 -2.67 -22.96 -65.75
CA ILE A 659 -2.15 -22.97 -64.38
C ILE A 659 -1.00 -23.96 -64.28
N LEU A 660 0.14 -23.50 -63.77
CA LEU A 660 1.32 -24.32 -63.52
C LEU A 660 1.51 -24.47 -62.00
N PHE A 661 1.25 -25.67 -61.49
CA PHE A 661 1.51 -26.04 -60.09
C PHE A 661 2.72 -26.97 -60.03
N LEU A 662 3.72 -26.62 -59.22
CA LEU A 662 4.94 -27.41 -59.02
C LEU A 662 5.41 -27.28 -57.56
N THR A 663 6.02 -28.33 -57.03
CA THR A 663 6.84 -28.25 -55.81
C THR A 663 8.26 -27.80 -56.14
N GLY A 664 9.00 -27.26 -55.17
CA GLY A 664 10.41 -26.88 -55.34
C GLY A 664 11.28 -28.06 -55.82
N ARG A 665 11.01 -29.28 -55.33
CA ARG A 665 11.67 -30.50 -55.83
C ARG A 665 11.36 -30.80 -57.29
N GLU A 666 10.09 -30.77 -57.69
CA GLU A 666 9.68 -31.01 -59.08
C GLU A 666 10.27 -29.96 -60.02
N PHE A 667 10.40 -28.71 -59.57
CA PHE A 667 11.08 -27.65 -60.32
C PHE A 667 12.54 -28.02 -60.60
N LEU A 668 13.29 -28.42 -59.57
CA LEU A 668 14.70 -28.82 -59.72
C LEU A 668 14.86 -30.07 -60.58
N GLU A 669 14.00 -31.07 -60.41
CA GLU A 669 14.01 -32.30 -61.21
C GLU A 669 13.74 -32.01 -62.69
N LYS A 670 12.68 -31.24 -63.00
CA LYS A 670 12.36 -30.85 -64.39
C LYS A 670 13.45 -29.97 -65.00
N MET A 671 14.00 -29.03 -64.24
CA MET A 671 15.09 -28.17 -64.70
C MET A 671 16.33 -29.02 -65.03
N LYS A 672 16.68 -29.98 -64.17
CA LYS A 672 17.81 -30.90 -64.40
C LYS A 672 17.57 -31.77 -65.63
N GLU A 673 16.37 -32.35 -65.77
CA GLU A 673 16.00 -33.17 -66.93
C GLU A 673 16.12 -32.39 -68.25
N HIS A 674 15.61 -31.16 -68.29
CA HIS A 674 15.66 -30.33 -69.50
C HIS A 674 17.07 -29.82 -69.79
N ARG A 675 17.87 -29.58 -68.75
CA ARG A 675 19.29 -29.22 -68.88
C ARG A 675 20.11 -30.38 -69.43
N GLU A 676 19.91 -31.60 -68.93
CA GLU A 676 20.61 -32.81 -69.40
C GLU A 676 20.25 -33.17 -70.85
N ASN A 677 19.03 -32.84 -71.29
CA ASN A 677 18.54 -33.10 -72.64
C ASN A 677 18.72 -31.92 -73.63
N ASP A 678 19.42 -30.85 -73.24
CA ASP A 678 19.62 -29.62 -74.04
C ASP A 678 18.31 -28.95 -74.52
N LYS A 679 17.27 -29.02 -73.69
CA LYS A 679 15.90 -28.52 -73.94
C LYS A 679 15.50 -27.42 -72.94
N MET A 680 16.46 -26.60 -72.52
CA MET A 680 16.19 -25.52 -71.56
C MET A 680 15.22 -24.45 -72.09
N GLU A 681 15.11 -24.29 -73.41
CA GLU A 681 14.12 -23.36 -73.98
C GLU A 681 12.70 -23.90 -73.86
N ASP A 682 12.48 -25.20 -74.07
CA ASP A 682 11.18 -25.86 -73.85
C ASP A 682 10.74 -25.69 -72.37
N PHE A 683 11.69 -25.80 -71.43
CA PHE A 683 11.44 -25.53 -70.02
C PHE A 683 11.02 -24.08 -69.79
N ARG A 684 11.70 -23.09 -70.36
CA ARG A 684 11.30 -21.67 -70.23
C ARG A 684 9.96 -21.37 -70.89
N ASP A 685 9.68 -21.99 -72.03
CA ASP A 685 8.44 -21.79 -72.77
C ASP A 685 7.23 -22.37 -72.02
N LEU A 686 7.39 -23.46 -71.28
CA LEU A 686 6.36 -23.97 -70.37
C LEU A 686 5.90 -22.88 -69.37
N PHE A 687 6.85 -22.15 -68.80
CA PHE A 687 6.59 -21.06 -67.87
C PHE A 687 6.01 -19.83 -68.58
N ARG A 688 6.60 -19.37 -69.70
CA ARG A 688 6.07 -18.21 -70.47
C ARG A 688 4.63 -18.43 -70.94
N ASN A 689 4.28 -19.65 -71.30
CA ASN A 689 2.96 -20.02 -71.81
C ASN A 689 1.90 -20.23 -70.73
N SER A 690 2.26 -20.13 -69.44
CA SER A 690 1.32 -20.27 -68.32
C SER A 690 0.88 -18.90 -67.81
N ASP A 691 -0.33 -18.79 -67.28
CA ASP A 691 -0.95 -17.54 -66.81
C ASP A 691 -0.90 -17.42 -65.28
N VAL A 692 -0.77 -18.55 -64.59
CA VAL A 692 -0.68 -18.65 -63.12
C VAL A 692 0.44 -19.61 -62.75
N LEU A 693 1.35 -19.18 -61.88
CA LEU A 693 2.40 -20.01 -61.30
C LEU A 693 2.12 -20.23 -59.82
N VAL A 694 2.03 -21.49 -59.40
CA VAL A 694 1.93 -21.88 -57.99
C VAL A 694 3.13 -22.75 -57.65
N MET A 695 3.98 -22.27 -56.73
CA MET A 695 5.16 -22.96 -56.23
C MET A 695 4.95 -23.37 -54.78
N ASP A 696 4.89 -24.66 -54.50
CA ASP A 696 4.83 -25.20 -53.13
C ASP A 696 6.22 -25.67 -52.65
N ASP A 697 6.40 -25.79 -51.33
CA ASP A 697 7.66 -26.22 -50.70
C ASP A 697 8.91 -25.47 -51.22
N LEU A 698 8.86 -24.13 -51.21
CA LEU A 698 9.96 -23.30 -51.71
C LEU A 698 11.30 -23.56 -50.99
N GLU A 699 11.26 -24.06 -49.74
CA GLU A 699 12.44 -24.56 -49.01
C GLU A 699 13.30 -25.56 -49.79
N ASP A 700 12.71 -26.37 -50.68
CA ASP A 700 13.44 -27.38 -51.45
C ASP A 700 14.48 -26.73 -52.40
N LEU A 701 14.33 -25.44 -52.73
CA LEU A 701 15.29 -24.69 -53.55
C LEU A 701 16.52 -24.21 -52.75
N ARG A 702 16.50 -24.27 -51.42
CA ARG A 702 17.54 -23.68 -50.55
C ARG A 702 18.95 -24.14 -50.88
N ASP A 703 19.11 -25.40 -51.26
CA ASP A 703 20.41 -26.03 -51.46
C ASP A 703 20.90 -25.97 -52.93
N SER A 704 20.16 -25.31 -53.83
CA SER A 704 20.49 -25.17 -55.26
C SER A 704 20.53 -23.71 -55.73
N GLU A 705 21.73 -23.11 -55.79
CA GLU A 705 21.92 -21.73 -56.27
C GLU A 705 21.43 -21.55 -57.72
N ASP A 706 21.77 -22.49 -58.62
CA ASP A 706 21.28 -22.51 -60.00
C ASP A 706 19.75 -22.55 -60.11
N GLY A 707 19.09 -23.30 -59.22
CA GLY A 707 17.64 -23.40 -59.16
C GLY A 707 16.99 -22.10 -58.67
N GLN A 708 17.58 -21.47 -57.66
CA GLN A 708 17.14 -20.17 -57.14
C GLN A 708 17.20 -19.08 -58.22
N ASP A 709 18.33 -18.96 -58.93
CA ASP A 709 18.50 -17.97 -59.99
C ASP A 709 17.52 -18.16 -61.14
N MET A 710 17.28 -19.42 -61.54
CA MET A 710 16.30 -19.73 -62.59
C MET A 710 14.89 -19.36 -62.14
N PHE A 711 14.51 -19.72 -60.91
CA PHE A 711 13.19 -19.40 -60.36
C PHE A 711 12.97 -17.89 -60.29
N ILE A 712 13.94 -17.11 -59.79
CA ILE A 712 13.89 -15.64 -59.75
C ILE A 712 13.59 -15.07 -61.15
N ASN A 713 14.33 -15.52 -62.16
CA ASN A 713 14.16 -15.04 -63.53
C ASN A 713 12.78 -15.36 -64.11
N LEU A 714 12.28 -16.58 -63.86
CA LEU A 714 10.96 -17.00 -64.33
C LEU A 714 9.84 -16.24 -63.60
N MET A 715 9.93 -16.12 -62.28
CA MET A 715 8.99 -15.39 -61.45
C MET A 715 8.89 -13.92 -61.87
N ASN A 716 10.03 -13.24 -62.07
CA ASN A 716 10.05 -11.86 -62.54
C ASN A 716 9.34 -11.71 -63.89
N GLY A 717 9.52 -12.66 -64.81
CA GLY A 717 8.80 -12.68 -66.09
C GLY A 717 7.28 -12.77 -65.94
N PHE A 718 6.78 -13.53 -64.94
CA PHE A 718 5.34 -13.57 -64.63
C PHE A 718 4.87 -12.23 -64.08
N LEU A 719 5.57 -11.69 -63.07
CA LEU A 719 5.20 -10.44 -62.40
C LEU A 719 5.21 -9.24 -63.36
N ASP A 720 6.24 -9.12 -64.19
CA ASP A 720 6.35 -8.02 -65.16
C ASP A 720 5.28 -8.13 -66.28
N SER A 721 4.70 -9.32 -66.49
CA SER A 721 3.59 -9.56 -67.43
C SER A 721 2.21 -9.48 -66.78
N GLY A 722 2.11 -9.12 -65.49
CA GLY A 722 0.85 -9.09 -64.73
C GLY A 722 0.25 -10.48 -64.43
N LYS A 723 1.01 -11.56 -64.63
CA LYS A 723 0.56 -12.94 -64.42
C LYS A 723 0.69 -13.34 -62.95
N GLN A 724 -0.23 -14.15 -62.45
CA GLN A 724 -0.30 -14.48 -61.02
C GLN A 724 0.86 -15.39 -60.58
N VAL A 725 1.48 -15.05 -59.46
CA VAL A 725 2.45 -15.89 -58.75
C VAL A 725 1.96 -16.18 -57.33
N VAL A 726 1.90 -17.46 -56.95
CA VAL A 726 1.61 -17.93 -55.60
C VAL A 726 2.79 -18.79 -55.13
N MET A 727 3.27 -18.55 -53.91
CA MET A 727 4.37 -19.28 -53.30
C MET A 727 3.97 -19.76 -51.91
N ALA A 728 4.36 -20.96 -51.54
CA ALA A 728 4.21 -21.50 -50.20
C ALA A 728 5.56 -21.98 -49.66
N ALA A 729 5.86 -21.63 -48.40
CA ALA A 729 7.14 -21.99 -47.77
C ALA A 729 7.06 -22.13 -46.24
N LYS A 730 8.00 -22.86 -45.63
CA LYS A 730 8.17 -22.89 -44.17
C LYS A 730 8.57 -21.53 -43.59
N ARG A 731 8.17 -21.22 -42.35
CA ARG A 731 8.46 -19.90 -41.72
C ARG A 731 9.97 -19.66 -41.54
N GLU A 732 10.72 -20.70 -41.21
CA GLU A 732 12.19 -20.70 -41.07
C GLU A 732 12.93 -20.34 -42.37
N VAL A 733 12.22 -20.33 -43.49
CA VAL A 733 12.76 -20.08 -44.83
C VAL A 733 12.86 -18.58 -45.11
N LYS A 734 12.13 -17.71 -44.38
CA LYS A 734 12.27 -16.24 -44.43
C LYS A 734 13.72 -15.78 -44.15
N SER A 735 14.46 -16.53 -43.33
CA SER A 735 15.83 -16.21 -42.93
C SER A 735 16.93 -16.94 -43.73
N ILE A 736 16.61 -18.02 -44.44
CA ILE A 736 17.63 -18.92 -45.01
C ILE A 736 17.76 -18.83 -46.54
N ILE A 737 16.74 -18.40 -47.31
CA ILE A 737 16.96 -18.28 -48.74
C ILE A 737 17.70 -16.98 -49.07
N LYS A 738 18.88 -17.12 -49.69
CA LYS A 738 19.54 -16.07 -50.49
C LYS A 738 18.72 -15.67 -51.73
N LEU A 739 17.38 -15.78 -51.69
CA LEU A 739 16.50 -15.11 -52.65
C LEU A 739 16.83 -13.63 -52.45
N SER A 740 17.56 -13.11 -53.44
CA SER A 740 18.19 -11.80 -53.43
C SER A 740 17.28 -10.71 -52.86
N GLU A 741 17.88 -9.63 -52.39
CA GLU A 741 17.20 -8.37 -52.01
C GLU A 741 16.09 -7.99 -53.01
N GLN A 742 16.25 -8.37 -54.29
CA GLN A 742 15.28 -8.19 -55.37
C GLN A 742 13.92 -8.88 -55.17
N ILE A 743 13.88 -10.09 -54.60
CA ILE A 743 12.59 -10.75 -54.28
C ILE A 743 11.92 -10.03 -53.12
N ARG A 744 12.68 -9.63 -52.09
CA ARG A 744 12.14 -8.87 -50.96
C ARG A 744 11.54 -7.53 -51.41
N THR A 745 12.22 -6.77 -52.25
CA THR A 745 11.73 -5.49 -52.79
C THR A 745 10.50 -5.65 -53.69
N ARG A 746 10.28 -6.82 -54.30
CA ARG A 746 9.08 -7.10 -55.12
C ARG A 746 7.94 -7.71 -54.28
N LEU A 747 8.24 -8.39 -53.19
CA LEU A 747 7.25 -8.84 -52.19
C LEU A 747 6.53 -7.66 -51.53
N ASP A 748 7.14 -6.47 -51.47
CA ASP A 748 6.47 -5.21 -51.06
C ASP A 748 5.29 -4.82 -51.98
N LYS A 749 5.23 -5.34 -53.20
CA LYS A 749 4.08 -5.16 -54.13
C LYS A 749 3.04 -6.27 -54.02
N GLY A 750 3.37 -7.37 -53.35
CA GLY A 750 2.50 -8.52 -53.13
C GLY A 750 1.98 -8.56 -51.70
N VAL A 751 1.59 -9.75 -51.23
CA VAL A 751 1.21 -9.97 -49.83
C VAL A 751 1.87 -11.24 -49.29
N SER A 752 2.42 -11.14 -48.08
CA SER A 752 2.88 -12.28 -47.31
C SER A 752 1.90 -12.54 -46.16
N VAL A 753 1.33 -13.74 -46.13
CA VAL A 753 0.43 -14.19 -45.06
C VAL A 753 1.08 -15.30 -44.26
N ASP A 754 1.02 -15.19 -42.94
CA ASP A 754 1.52 -16.21 -42.02
C ASP A 754 0.33 -17.04 -41.50
N LEU A 755 0.36 -18.34 -41.78
CA LEU A 755 -0.46 -19.35 -41.11
C LEU A 755 0.20 -19.69 -39.78
N VAL A 756 -0.60 -19.60 -38.71
CA VAL A 756 -0.20 -19.97 -37.36
C VAL A 756 -0.66 -21.40 -37.08
N GLY A 757 0.06 -22.11 -36.21
CA GLY A 757 -0.34 -23.43 -35.75
C GLY A 757 -1.74 -23.45 -35.11
N THR A 758 -2.25 -24.64 -34.84
CA THR A 758 -3.62 -24.83 -34.38
C THR A 758 -3.89 -24.26 -32.99
N THR A 759 -5.00 -23.55 -32.82
CA THR A 759 -5.53 -23.13 -31.51
C THR A 759 -6.57 -24.13 -31.00
N PRO A 760 -6.86 -24.14 -29.68
CA PRO A 760 -7.97 -24.94 -29.16
C PRO A 760 -9.32 -24.62 -29.81
N GLU A 761 -9.53 -23.38 -30.25
CA GLU A 761 -10.74 -22.95 -30.95
C GLU A 761 -10.81 -23.52 -32.38
N LEU A 762 -9.71 -23.46 -33.13
CA LEU A 762 -9.59 -24.09 -34.44
C LEU A 762 -9.77 -25.60 -34.33
N ASN A 763 -9.15 -26.22 -33.32
CA ASN A 763 -9.26 -27.66 -33.10
C ASN A 763 -10.70 -28.09 -32.86
N ARG A 764 -11.50 -27.34 -32.08
CA ARG A 764 -12.93 -27.66 -31.88
C ARG A 764 -13.68 -27.72 -33.21
N LYS A 765 -13.43 -26.75 -34.10
CA LYS A 765 -14.04 -26.73 -35.44
C LYS A 765 -13.55 -27.88 -36.32
N LEU A 766 -12.25 -28.16 -36.32
CA LEU A 766 -11.64 -29.25 -37.09
C LEU A 766 -12.13 -30.64 -36.63
N VAL A 767 -12.18 -30.87 -35.32
CA VAL A 767 -12.69 -32.11 -34.72
C VAL A 767 -14.17 -32.30 -35.07
N SER A 768 -14.97 -31.23 -35.03
CA SER A 768 -16.37 -31.28 -35.48
C SER A 768 -16.48 -31.62 -36.97
N PHE A 769 -15.65 -31.00 -37.81
CA PHE A 769 -15.67 -31.19 -39.27
C PHE A 769 -15.26 -32.61 -39.68
N TYR A 770 -14.13 -33.10 -39.19
CA TYR A 770 -13.65 -34.46 -39.48
C TYR A 770 -14.47 -35.53 -38.77
N GLY A 771 -15.02 -35.19 -37.61
CA GLY A 771 -15.79 -36.09 -36.77
C GLY A 771 -17.22 -36.37 -37.24
N LYS A 772 -17.80 -35.48 -38.07
CA LYS A 772 -19.16 -35.61 -38.63
C LYS A 772 -20.20 -36.06 -37.57
N ASP A 773 -20.18 -35.42 -36.40
CA ASP A 773 -21.03 -35.71 -35.23
C ASP A 773 -20.94 -37.13 -34.64
N SER A 774 -19.95 -37.93 -35.06
CA SER A 774 -19.78 -39.32 -34.67
C SER A 774 -18.86 -39.51 -33.44
N LEU A 775 -18.26 -38.43 -32.93
CA LEU A 775 -17.40 -38.46 -31.75
C LEU A 775 -18.19 -38.14 -30.47
N PRO A 776 -18.01 -38.90 -29.38
CA PRO A 776 -18.51 -38.51 -28.06
C PRO A 776 -17.97 -37.14 -27.65
N LYS A 777 -18.82 -36.34 -27.00
CA LYS A 777 -18.49 -34.96 -26.61
C LYS A 777 -17.19 -34.87 -25.80
N ASP A 778 -17.03 -35.78 -24.83
CA ASP A 778 -15.86 -35.83 -23.96
C ASP A 778 -14.55 -36.11 -24.73
N VAL A 779 -14.62 -36.87 -25.82
CA VAL A 779 -13.48 -37.15 -26.71
C VAL A 779 -13.20 -35.95 -27.61
N ALA A 780 -14.25 -35.31 -28.12
CA ALA A 780 -14.11 -34.12 -28.96
C ALA A 780 -13.48 -32.95 -28.19
N ASP A 781 -13.90 -32.72 -26.95
CA ASP A 781 -13.31 -31.73 -26.05
C ASP A 781 -11.85 -32.09 -25.73
N TYR A 782 -11.56 -33.37 -25.47
CA TYR A 782 -10.19 -33.83 -25.21
C TYR A 782 -9.23 -33.61 -26.39
N PHE A 783 -9.62 -33.97 -27.62
CA PHE A 783 -8.80 -33.70 -28.81
C PHE A 783 -8.62 -32.21 -29.07
N SER A 784 -9.63 -31.41 -28.75
CA SER A 784 -9.57 -29.96 -28.95
C SER A 784 -8.53 -29.28 -28.06
N GLU A 785 -8.37 -29.76 -26.83
CA GLU A 785 -7.50 -29.15 -25.82
C GLU A 785 -6.09 -29.74 -25.79
N ASN A 786 -5.88 -30.98 -26.26
CA ASN A 786 -4.63 -31.71 -26.05
C ASN A 786 -3.82 -31.96 -27.34
N ILE A 787 -4.32 -31.54 -28.51
CA ILE A 787 -3.57 -31.62 -29.78
C ILE A 787 -3.07 -30.23 -30.15
N SER A 788 -1.75 -30.06 -30.29
CA SER A 788 -1.12 -28.81 -30.70
C SER A 788 -0.22 -29.02 -31.93
N GLY A 789 0.03 -27.94 -32.67
CA GLY A 789 1.09 -27.87 -33.67
C GLY A 789 0.67 -28.06 -35.14
N SER A 790 -0.31 -28.90 -35.47
CA SER A 790 -0.65 -29.19 -36.87
C SER A 790 -2.09 -29.65 -37.07
N ILE A 791 -2.71 -29.23 -38.18
CA ILE A 791 -4.05 -29.66 -38.62
C ILE A 791 -4.04 -31.16 -38.99
N GLU A 792 -2.91 -31.66 -39.48
CA GLU A 792 -2.73 -33.08 -39.80
C GLU A 792 -2.80 -33.94 -38.54
N ASN A 793 -2.20 -33.50 -37.43
CA ASN A 793 -2.28 -34.19 -36.14
C ASN A 793 -3.74 -34.35 -35.67
N VAL A 794 -4.57 -33.32 -35.86
CA VAL A 794 -6.00 -33.36 -35.51
C VAL A 794 -6.75 -34.34 -36.41
N LYS A 795 -6.50 -34.28 -37.72
CA LYS A 795 -7.12 -35.19 -38.70
C LYS A 795 -6.75 -36.65 -38.44
N ASP A 796 -5.48 -36.91 -38.13
CA ASP A 796 -4.97 -38.25 -37.84
C ASP A 796 -5.51 -38.77 -36.51
N ALA A 797 -5.65 -37.91 -35.49
CA ALA A 797 -6.24 -38.29 -34.22
C ALA A 797 -7.71 -38.70 -34.38
N VAL A 798 -8.49 -37.88 -35.09
CA VAL A 798 -9.91 -38.16 -35.37
C VAL A 798 -10.07 -39.42 -36.21
N SER A 799 -9.25 -39.58 -37.26
CA SER A 799 -9.31 -40.76 -38.13
C SER A 799 -8.92 -42.04 -37.38
N SER A 800 -7.82 -42.01 -36.61
CA SER A 800 -7.37 -43.11 -35.76
C SER A 800 -8.42 -43.49 -34.72
N PHE A 801 -9.15 -42.52 -34.17
CA PHE A 801 -10.23 -42.75 -33.22
C PHE A 801 -11.45 -43.39 -33.88
N LEU A 802 -11.85 -42.92 -35.08
CA LEU A 802 -12.97 -43.49 -35.83
C LEU A 802 -12.69 -44.90 -36.34
N GLU A 803 -11.42 -45.25 -36.59
CA GLU A 803 -10.99 -46.60 -36.92
C GLU A 803 -10.91 -47.49 -35.67
N GLY A 804 -10.27 -47.01 -34.60
CA GLY A 804 -10.10 -47.75 -33.34
C GLY A 804 -11.41 -47.96 -32.55
N SER A 805 -12.37 -47.03 -32.65
CA SER A 805 -13.69 -47.16 -32.00
C SER A 805 -14.57 -48.27 -32.59
N LYS A 806 -14.17 -48.85 -33.74
CA LYS A 806 -14.81 -50.05 -34.31
C LYS A 806 -14.39 -51.34 -33.60
N GLU A 807 -13.29 -51.34 -32.85
CA GLU A 807 -12.87 -52.46 -32.00
C GLU A 807 -13.65 -52.46 -30.68
N LYS A 808 -14.39 -53.54 -30.41
CA LYS A 808 -15.22 -53.65 -29.19
C LYS A 808 -14.35 -53.86 -27.95
N GLY A 809 -14.39 -52.94 -26.98
CA GLY A 809 -13.98 -53.21 -25.59
C GLY A 809 -13.12 -52.16 -24.86
N LYS A 810 -12.67 -51.08 -25.53
CA LYS A 810 -11.94 -49.98 -24.86
C LYS A 810 -12.86 -48.80 -24.54
N ASP A 811 -12.61 -48.14 -23.41
CA ASP A 811 -13.27 -46.88 -23.07
C ASP A 811 -12.91 -45.79 -24.10
N PRO A 812 -13.88 -45.02 -24.64
CA PRO A 812 -13.61 -43.99 -25.64
C PRO A 812 -12.57 -42.95 -25.21
N LEU A 813 -12.54 -42.57 -23.93
CA LEU A 813 -11.60 -41.56 -23.46
C LEU A 813 -10.18 -42.13 -23.28
N GLU A 814 -10.05 -43.38 -22.85
CA GLU A 814 -8.75 -44.06 -22.80
C GLU A 814 -8.14 -44.24 -24.19
N LEU A 815 -8.94 -44.60 -25.19
CA LEU A 815 -8.48 -44.70 -26.58
C LEU A 815 -8.03 -43.34 -27.12
N ALA A 816 -8.75 -42.26 -26.80
CA ALA A 816 -8.38 -40.91 -27.19
C ALA A 816 -7.04 -40.47 -26.59
N LYS A 817 -6.79 -40.78 -25.31
CA LYS A 817 -5.50 -40.52 -24.63
C LYS A 817 -4.35 -41.28 -25.28
N GLU A 818 -4.55 -42.57 -25.59
CA GLU A 818 -3.54 -43.40 -26.27
C GLU A 818 -3.17 -42.85 -27.66
N ILE A 819 -4.14 -42.32 -28.40
CA ILE A 819 -3.95 -41.72 -29.72
C ILE A 819 -3.19 -40.40 -29.62
N VAL A 820 -3.57 -39.51 -28.69
CA VAL A 820 -2.85 -38.25 -28.46
C VAL A 820 -1.41 -38.50 -28.01
N ASP A 821 -1.18 -39.43 -27.09
CA ASP A 821 0.17 -39.81 -26.64
C ASP A 821 1.06 -40.32 -27.79
N ARG A 822 0.47 -40.99 -28.78
CA ARG A 822 1.17 -41.48 -29.97
C ARG A 822 1.49 -40.36 -30.96
N ILE A 823 0.59 -39.40 -31.13
CA ILE A 823 0.73 -38.28 -32.07
C ILE A 823 1.63 -37.18 -31.51
N SER A 824 1.57 -36.91 -30.21
CA SER A 824 2.43 -35.94 -29.50
C SER A 824 3.84 -36.46 -29.21
N GLY A 825 4.26 -37.56 -29.85
CA GLY A 825 5.53 -38.23 -29.60
C GLY A 825 6.76 -37.49 -30.15
N ASP A 826 7.13 -36.37 -29.53
CA ASP A 826 8.51 -35.90 -29.44
C ASP A 826 8.89 -35.74 -27.95
N PRO A 827 9.84 -36.52 -27.40
CA PRO A 827 10.24 -36.47 -26.00
C PRO A 827 10.77 -35.10 -25.51
N GLY A 828 11.12 -34.19 -26.43
CA GLY A 828 11.69 -32.88 -26.13
C GLY A 828 10.69 -31.81 -25.69
N SER A 829 9.49 -31.77 -26.26
CA SER A 829 8.52 -30.67 -26.03
C SER A 829 7.82 -30.78 -24.69
N ARG A 830 7.56 -32.00 -24.19
CA ARG A 830 6.98 -32.23 -22.86
C ARG A 830 7.86 -31.68 -21.74
N LYS A 831 9.18 -31.85 -21.83
CA LYS A 831 10.11 -31.29 -20.85
C LYS A 831 10.16 -29.78 -20.91
N LEU A 832 10.04 -29.19 -22.10
CA LEU A 832 10.12 -27.75 -22.28
C LEU A 832 8.83 -27.04 -21.84
N GLU A 833 7.65 -27.57 -22.15
CA GLU A 833 6.37 -26.97 -21.71
C GLU A 833 6.10 -27.19 -20.21
N GLU A 834 6.49 -28.33 -19.66
CA GLU A 834 6.39 -28.58 -18.21
C GLU A 834 7.42 -27.76 -17.44
N ALA A 835 8.62 -27.54 -18.01
CA ALA A 835 9.58 -26.57 -17.50
C ALA A 835 9.02 -25.14 -17.59
N LEU A 836 8.54 -24.68 -18.76
CA LEU A 836 8.02 -23.31 -18.96
C LEU A 836 6.82 -23.01 -18.06
N ARG A 837 5.94 -23.99 -17.84
CA ARG A 837 4.78 -23.86 -16.95
C ARG A 837 5.18 -23.81 -15.48
N ASN A 838 6.25 -24.51 -15.10
CA ASN A 838 6.87 -24.38 -13.78
C ASN A 838 7.66 -23.07 -13.64
N THR A 839 8.29 -22.57 -14.72
CA THR A 839 8.97 -21.27 -14.77
C THR A 839 7.98 -20.10 -14.67
N LEU A 840 6.83 -20.18 -15.35
CA LEU A 840 5.78 -19.15 -15.28
C LEU A 840 5.09 -19.14 -13.91
N LYS A 841 4.89 -20.31 -13.29
CA LYS A 841 4.43 -20.39 -11.89
C LYS A 841 5.43 -19.81 -10.91
N THR A 842 6.73 -20.04 -11.13
CA THR A 842 7.77 -19.42 -10.29
C THR A 842 7.91 -17.92 -10.56
N MET A 843 7.69 -17.44 -11.80
CA MET A 843 7.68 -16.01 -12.13
C MET A 843 6.51 -15.25 -11.48
N ASP A 844 5.33 -15.86 -11.36
CA ASP A 844 4.22 -15.27 -10.59
C ASP A 844 4.51 -15.28 -9.06
N GLU A 845 5.32 -16.23 -8.58
CA GLU A 845 5.81 -16.29 -7.20
C GLU A 845 7.04 -15.38 -6.93
N MET A 846 7.62 -14.76 -7.97
CA MET A 846 8.85 -13.94 -7.91
C MET A 846 8.60 -12.45 -7.64
N ASN A 847 7.36 -11.99 -7.51
CA ASN A 847 7.09 -10.62 -7.07
C ASN A 847 7.34 -10.48 -5.55
N GLY A 848 8.61 -10.28 -5.18
CA GLY A 848 9.01 -9.78 -3.85
C GLY A 848 10.17 -10.48 -3.12
N LYS A 849 11.00 -11.32 -3.76
CA LYS A 849 12.13 -12.02 -3.11
C LYS A 849 13.50 -11.67 -3.70
N GLU A 850 14.55 -11.67 -2.86
CA GLU A 850 15.95 -11.41 -3.25
C GLU A 850 16.49 -12.45 -4.24
N VAL A 851 17.27 -11.98 -5.23
CA VAL A 851 17.73 -12.75 -6.39
C VAL A 851 19.26 -12.80 -6.41
N VAL A 852 19.85 -13.96 -6.71
CA VAL A 852 21.30 -14.19 -6.84
C VAL A 852 21.65 -14.71 -8.24
N VAL A 853 22.86 -14.46 -8.71
CA VAL A 853 23.30 -14.87 -10.06
C VAL A 853 24.04 -16.20 -9.99
N CYS A 854 23.58 -17.19 -10.74
CA CYS A 854 24.22 -18.49 -10.85
C CYS A 854 25.64 -18.36 -11.40
N THR A 855 26.64 -18.81 -10.64
CA THR A 855 28.06 -18.72 -11.01
C THR A 855 28.46 -19.62 -12.18
N ASN A 856 27.61 -20.60 -12.55
CA ASN A 856 27.88 -21.53 -13.64
C ASN A 856 27.34 -21.06 -14.99
N CYS A 857 26.14 -20.49 -15.04
CA CYS A 857 25.51 -20.06 -16.31
C CYS A 857 25.13 -18.57 -16.38
N GLY A 858 25.22 -17.82 -15.28
CA GLY A 858 24.90 -16.39 -15.25
C GLY A 858 23.40 -16.07 -15.11
N ALA A 859 22.56 -17.07 -14.89
CA ALA A 859 21.12 -16.87 -14.70
C ALA A 859 20.77 -16.27 -13.34
N GLU A 860 19.83 -15.33 -13.30
CA GLU A 860 19.24 -14.80 -12.07
C GLU A 860 18.27 -15.82 -11.48
N ILE A 861 18.53 -16.26 -10.23
CA ILE A 861 17.78 -17.30 -9.54
C ILE A 861 17.37 -16.83 -8.13
N PRO A 862 16.24 -17.30 -7.57
CA PRO A 862 15.87 -16.99 -6.18
C PRO A 862 16.95 -17.45 -5.18
N ALA A 863 17.25 -16.63 -4.16
CA ALA A 863 18.32 -16.90 -3.19
C ALA A 863 18.15 -18.20 -2.37
N ASP A 864 16.93 -18.75 -2.30
CA ASP A 864 16.56 -20.00 -1.62
C ASP A 864 16.60 -21.24 -2.53
N SER A 865 17.05 -21.10 -3.79
CA SER A 865 17.11 -22.23 -4.74
C SER A 865 18.33 -23.12 -4.50
N THR A 866 18.11 -24.40 -4.20
CA THR A 866 19.14 -25.45 -4.05
C THR A 866 19.59 -26.06 -5.38
N GLN A 867 18.98 -25.64 -6.50
CA GLN A 867 19.38 -26.07 -7.84
C GLN A 867 19.10 -24.96 -8.86
N CYS A 868 20.04 -24.73 -9.78
CA CYS A 868 19.84 -23.80 -10.88
C CYS A 868 18.86 -24.40 -11.90
N PRO A 869 17.71 -23.75 -12.18
CA PRO A 869 16.72 -24.26 -13.12
C PRO A 869 17.19 -24.22 -14.58
N GLU A 870 18.16 -23.36 -14.93
CA GLU A 870 18.69 -23.31 -16.29
C GLU A 870 19.73 -24.37 -16.60
N CYS A 871 20.75 -24.53 -15.74
CA CYS A 871 21.88 -25.43 -16.03
C CYS A 871 21.87 -26.71 -15.19
N GLY A 872 20.93 -26.86 -14.25
CA GLY A 872 20.82 -28.03 -13.38
C GLY A 872 21.90 -28.14 -12.32
N ALA A 873 22.78 -27.13 -12.18
CA ALA A 873 23.82 -27.09 -11.15
C ALA A 873 23.17 -27.15 -9.76
N LEU A 874 23.51 -28.18 -8.99
CA LEU A 874 23.08 -28.30 -7.60
C LEU A 874 23.92 -27.33 -6.77
N PHE A 875 23.24 -26.45 -6.05
CA PHE A 875 23.85 -25.72 -4.95
C PHE A 875 23.73 -26.66 -3.76
N GLU A 876 24.74 -27.49 -3.54
CA GLU A 876 24.79 -28.28 -2.30
C GLU A 876 24.65 -27.30 -1.13
N ASP A 877 23.79 -27.63 -0.17
CA ASP A 877 23.78 -26.95 1.14
C ASP A 877 25.12 -27.28 1.81
N VAL A 878 26.16 -26.53 1.43
CA VAL A 878 27.47 -26.66 2.06
C VAL A 878 27.35 -25.97 3.39
N GLU A 879 27.22 -26.77 4.43
CA GLU A 879 27.17 -26.33 5.81
C GLU A 879 28.51 -25.60 6.10
N MET A 880 28.48 -24.28 6.19
CA MET A 880 29.68 -23.45 6.31
C MET A 880 30.00 -23.14 7.76
N LYS A 881 31.27 -23.27 8.16
CA LYS A 881 31.80 -22.78 9.44
C LYS A 881 32.62 -21.52 9.22
N GLU A 882 32.52 -20.56 10.14
CA GLU A 882 33.40 -19.39 10.11
C GLU A 882 34.81 -19.77 10.56
N CYS A 883 35.80 -19.35 9.78
CA CYS A 883 37.19 -19.48 10.18
C CYS A 883 37.46 -18.67 11.46
N PRO A 884 37.86 -19.30 12.58
CA PRO A 884 38.02 -18.61 13.86
C PRO A 884 39.13 -17.54 13.86
N LYS A 885 39.96 -17.49 12.81
CA LYS A 885 41.05 -16.53 12.67
C LYS A 885 40.70 -15.32 11.80
N CYS A 886 39.87 -15.48 10.77
CA CYS A 886 39.62 -14.41 9.80
C CYS A 886 38.14 -14.17 9.47
N GLY A 887 37.23 -14.99 10.01
CA GLY A 887 35.78 -14.86 9.81
C GLY A 887 35.28 -15.25 8.43
N GLU A 888 36.14 -15.78 7.55
CA GLU A 888 35.70 -16.28 6.24
C GLU A 888 34.86 -17.55 6.42
N LEU A 889 33.73 -17.64 5.72
CA LEU A 889 32.92 -18.84 5.68
C LEU A 889 33.62 -19.92 4.85
N VAL A 890 33.80 -21.10 5.44
CA VAL A 890 34.52 -22.22 4.83
C VAL A 890 33.71 -23.50 5.00
N GLU A 891 33.81 -24.41 4.03
CA GLU A 891 33.12 -25.70 4.05
C GLU A 891 33.47 -26.49 5.33
N LEU A 892 32.48 -27.15 5.96
CA LEU A 892 32.64 -27.79 7.27
C LEU A 892 33.74 -28.87 7.32
N ASP A 893 34.01 -29.52 6.20
CA ASP A 893 35.02 -30.56 5.97
C ASP A 893 36.40 -30.01 5.54
N ALA A 894 36.53 -28.70 5.36
CA ALA A 894 37.82 -28.08 5.08
C ALA A 894 38.73 -28.12 6.32
N GLU A 895 39.90 -28.78 6.19
CA GLU A 895 40.93 -28.84 7.24
C GLU A 895 41.71 -27.52 7.36
N LYS A 896 41.71 -26.67 6.32
CA LYS A 896 42.46 -25.41 6.25
C LYS A 896 41.70 -24.29 5.56
N CYS A 897 41.83 -23.08 6.11
CA CYS A 897 41.20 -21.89 5.55
C CYS A 897 41.86 -21.47 4.23
N PRO A 898 41.12 -21.37 3.12
CA PRO A 898 41.67 -21.00 1.81
C PRO A 898 42.18 -19.55 1.79
N LYS A 899 41.66 -18.67 2.65
CA LYS A 899 42.06 -17.26 2.70
C LYS A 899 43.28 -17.00 3.57
N CYS A 900 43.40 -17.65 4.73
CA CYS A 900 44.46 -17.36 5.70
C CYS A 900 45.36 -18.55 6.05
N GLY A 901 45.10 -19.74 5.51
CA GLY A 901 45.89 -20.96 5.69
C GLY A 901 45.90 -21.54 7.12
N ALA A 902 44.98 -21.11 7.98
CA ALA A 902 44.85 -21.62 9.34
C ALA A 902 44.11 -22.96 9.35
N ASP A 903 44.53 -23.89 10.22
CA ASP A 903 43.81 -25.15 10.43
C ASP A 903 42.42 -24.85 11.04
N LEU A 904 41.38 -25.49 10.51
CA LEU A 904 39.96 -25.15 10.70
C LEU A 904 39.14 -26.13 11.53
#